data_AF-A0A4P5QQM6-F1
#
_entry.id   AF-A0A4P5QQM6-F1
#
_cell.length_a   1.000
_cell.length_b   1.000
_cell.length_c   1.000
_cell.angle_alpha   90.00
_cell.angle_beta   90.00
_cell.angle_gamma   90.00
#
_symmetry.space_group_name_H-M   'P 1'
#
loop_
_entity.id
_entity.type
_entity.pdbx_description
1 polymer ?
#
loop_
_entity_poly.entity_id
_entity_poly.type
_entity_poly.pdbx_seq_one_letter_code
_entity_poly.pdbx_strand_id
1 'polypeptide(L)'
;MTLFANSKAANYPVCVASAPDGTLYVSSDGNGSLGRQPHRGRILRLRDTDGDGRADEVREFVTDIDSPRGLVWDSDRLYLIHPPDISVYVDKDGKGVASEEKTIVKGIAFGFDGRPADHTTNGLELGIDGYLYIAGGDFGFMDAVGTDGRHLQHRGGGVIRVRPDGSGLELVSTGTRNIVGVAVGPLMNMFARDNTNDGDGWDVRFHHFTGLEHHGYPVLYKNFPDEEIAPLNDYGGGSGCGAVFLDEPGFGKWNNAPLTADWGTGALWHHTVERKGSTYAETVKPAPFIKLQRPTDADVDALGHVYGASWRGGGFSWSGPDVGYIVRVTPGDFKAPALPDFSRATDEALVKLLESPGHRTRLEAQRTLLRRDDSPATRGLLLALAADKSKPLATRIAALYGVSQRNVGAPDEANIKAVAALASEPAIQPYVLLALGDSGLAAREQARSLVPASLFSAGMKSSDAQTRLNAVIGATRQRTTSLAPEIAALLGDGDDVIVHTTQRALAMLDTPDACFAIVDDEKAAAKTRDSALRSLRMMHTPQVADGLIKRLAVTNGMDARKGLLAALCRLHFTEGKWTGAGWGTRPDHRGPYYQPAPWSETDKIAAALKSAVAGGPPGEASFLVSELRRNRIQFNEALQRILTLAKNDAKALPELVAELAVAAAVPADSIPLLAQVARSKDLDASVTAQAVAVLAKTDSADGSLASLEAIARLGEIAGPSKERDRAMGAFFNAPKLESHHLLFEAEAEKSGTPLAKWADAALLTLSARKTGGPESRELSAKALDAGWRNPGRRLQILKAVGDIRHTGYADKVLAALDDPDKAVAAEAKNVVLKLKLKQVTRDAGPVIGKMEIKDVIAQVVKTRGDVALGEQLFTRQTCVACHTTAQNQPQKGPYLGNIAQTYKRPELAESILDPNKTIAQGFVTNVFTLKDGTVNAGFVVREGAEGITLRNVAAQEVTYNVKDIAKRETLPTSIMPPGLVNSLTVREFAGLLDYLESLAAKK
;
A
#
# COMPACT_ATOMS: atom_id res chain seq x y z
N MET A 1 0.43 26.57 23.67
CA MET A 1 0.78 25.14 23.47
C MET A 1 1.76 24.74 24.57
N THR A 2 1.48 23.64 25.27
CA THR A 2 2.33 23.06 26.31
C THR A 2 2.69 21.61 25.96
N LEU A 3 3.82 21.11 26.50
CA LEU A 3 4.11 19.68 26.51
C LEU A 3 3.28 19.06 27.62
N PHE A 4 2.16 18.45 27.27
CA PHE A 4 1.23 17.87 28.23
C PHE A 4 1.80 16.62 28.88
N ALA A 5 2.34 15.70 28.07
CA ALA A 5 2.95 14.47 28.56
C ALA A 5 4.20 14.12 27.74
N ASN A 6 5.29 13.71 28.41
CA ASN A 6 6.53 13.29 27.77
C ASN A 6 6.52 11.77 27.45
N SER A 7 7.63 11.24 26.92
CA SER A 7 7.76 9.82 26.55
C SER A 7 7.60 8.84 27.73
N LYS A 8 7.90 9.27 28.96
CA LYS A 8 7.73 8.45 30.17
C LYS A 8 6.26 8.34 30.57
N ALA A 9 5.51 9.43 30.40
CA ALA A 9 4.09 9.50 30.75
C ALA A 9 3.17 8.92 29.67
N ALA A 10 3.44 9.19 28.39
CA ALA A 10 2.54 8.79 27.29
C ALA A 10 2.99 7.52 26.54
N ASN A 11 4.30 7.34 26.37
CA ASN A 11 4.96 6.19 25.73
C ASN A 11 4.28 5.60 24.47
N TYR A 12 4.82 5.85 23.27
CA TYR A 12 4.18 5.40 22.02
C TYR A 12 2.70 5.79 21.86
N PRO A 13 2.31 7.06 22.05
CA PRO A 13 0.92 7.48 21.90
C PRO A 13 0.43 7.31 20.45
N VAL A 14 -0.53 6.43 20.23
CA VAL A 14 -1.10 6.12 18.90
C VAL A 14 -2.36 6.91 18.63
N CYS A 15 -3.32 6.79 19.54
CA CYS A 15 -4.61 7.46 19.48
C CYS A 15 -4.92 8.10 20.84
N VAL A 16 -5.75 9.14 20.86
CA VAL A 16 -6.13 9.85 22.08
C VAL A 16 -7.64 10.08 22.13
N ALA A 17 -8.21 10.01 23.32
CA ALA A 17 -9.60 10.40 23.57
C ALA A 17 -9.69 11.23 24.85
N SER A 18 -10.37 12.35 24.78
CA SER A 18 -10.54 13.30 25.86
C SER A 18 -11.95 13.19 26.45
N ALA A 19 -12.01 13.14 27.77
CA ALA A 19 -13.24 13.35 28.51
C ALA A 19 -13.59 14.84 28.55
N PRO A 20 -14.86 15.22 28.77
CA PRO A 20 -15.26 16.62 28.82
C PRO A 20 -14.42 17.49 29.77
N ASP A 21 -13.99 16.94 30.90
CA ASP A 21 -13.24 17.63 31.95
C ASP A 21 -11.72 17.77 31.69
N GLY A 22 -11.24 17.31 30.53
CA GLY A 22 -9.82 17.34 30.17
C GLY A 22 -9.00 16.15 30.67
N THR A 23 -9.63 15.14 31.28
CA THR A 23 -8.99 13.83 31.46
C THR A 23 -8.70 13.21 30.09
N LEU A 24 -7.45 12.81 29.85
CA LEU A 24 -7.02 12.24 28.58
C LEU A 24 -6.75 10.75 28.69
N TYR A 25 -7.34 9.97 27.79
CA TYR A 25 -7.04 8.57 27.57
C TYR A 25 -6.13 8.43 26.35
N VAL A 26 -5.10 7.60 26.48
CA VAL A 26 -4.03 7.46 25.48
C VAL A 26 -3.85 6.00 25.17
N SER A 27 -4.04 5.63 23.90
CA SER A 27 -3.53 4.37 23.39
C SER A 27 -2.00 4.43 23.33
N SER A 28 -1.34 3.54 24.05
CA SER A 28 0.12 3.36 24.06
C SER A 28 0.42 2.01 23.41
N ASP A 29 1.09 1.98 22.24
CA ASP A 29 1.41 0.73 21.55
C ASP A 29 2.88 0.68 21.09
N GLY A 30 3.68 -0.13 21.80
CA GLY A 30 5.08 -0.36 21.45
C GLY A 30 5.30 -1.15 20.15
N ASN A 31 4.26 -1.74 19.54
CA ASN A 31 4.41 -2.46 18.27
C ASN A 31 4.58 -1.54 17.06
N GLY A 32 4.07 -0.30 17.12
CA GLY A 32 3.96 0.54 15.93
C GLY A 32 3.10 -0.12 14.86
N SER A 33 3.31 0.23 13.58
CA SER A 33 2.46 -0.29 12.48
C SER A 33 2.72 -1.77 12.16
N LEU A 34 3.97 -2.22 12.19
CA LEU A 34 4.41 -3.54 11.68
C LEU A 34 4.82 -4.53 12.77
N GLY A 35 4.95 -4.09 14.02
CA GLY A 35 5.26 -4.98 15.15
C GLY A 35 4.13 -5.98 15.43
N ARG A 36 4.49 -7.12 16.01
CA ARG A 36 3.59 -8.25 16.32
C ARG A 36 3.90 -8.91 17.66
N GLN A 37 4.53 -8.17 18.56
CA GLN A 37 4.94 -8.70 19.85
C GLN A 37 3.79 -8.49 20.84
N PRO A 38 3.29 -9.55 21.49
CA PRO A 38 2.19 -9.41 22.44
C PRO A 38 2.62 -8.60 23.68
N HIS A 39 1.64 -8.13 24.45
CA HIS A 39 1.85 -7.44 25.73
C HIS A 39 2.66 -6.14 25.63
N ARG A 40 2.51 -5.43 24.52
CA ARG A 40 3.16 -4.14 24.28
C ARG A 40 2.23 -2.94 24.30
N GLY A 41 0.93 -3.19 24.25
CA GLY A 41 -0.07 -2.15 24.27
C GLY A 41 -0.74 -2.02 25.63
N ARG A 42 -1.19 -0.80 25.92
CA ARG A 42 -1.94 -0.43 27.12
C ARG A 42 -2.71 0.86 26.88
N ILE A 43 -3.69 1.15 27.72
CA ILE A 43 -4.38 2.44 27.75
C ILE A 43 -3.94 3.20 29.00
N LEU A 44 -3.48 4.43 28.83
CA LEU A 44 -3.09 5.31 29.93
C LEU A 44 -4.16 6.39 30.14
N ARG A 45 -4.45 6.71 31.40
CA ARG A 45 -5.21 7.89 31.80
C ARG A 45 -4.25 8.94 32.33
N LEU A 46 -4.35 10.15 31.78
CA LEU A 46 -3.53 11.30 32.12
C LEU A 46 -4.42 12.44 32.62
N ARG A 47 -4.05 13.09 33.72
CA ARG A 47 -4.74 14.28 34.26
C ARG A 47 -3.76 15.37 34.62
N ASP A 48 -4.21 16.61 34.47
CA ASP A 48 -3.59 17.84 34.94
C ASP A 48 -4.40 18.30 36.16
N THR A 49 -3.95 17.94 37.37
CA THR A 49 -4.72 18.17 38.60
C THR A 49 -4.47 19.54 39.22
N ASP A 50 -3.41 20.24 38.83
CA ASP A 50 -3.08 21.59 39.30
C ASP A 50 -3.37 22.72 38.28
N GLY A 51 -3.68 22.37 37.03
CA GLY A 51 -4.07 23.28 35.97
C GLY A 51 -2.88 23.96 35.26
N ASP A 52 -1.64 23.50 35.45
CA ASP A 52 -0.45 24.11 34.85
C ASP A 52 -0.26 23.79 33.34
N GLY A 53 -1.08 22.88 32.83
CA GLY A 53 -1.04 22.41 31.45
C GLY A 53 -0.14 21.24 31.17
N ARG A 54 0.23 20.50 32.20
CA ARG A 54 0.97 19.24 32.15
C ARG A 54 0.23 18.17 32.92
N ALA A 55 0.31 16.94 32.43
CA ALA A 55 -0.18 15.81 33.19
C ALA A 55 0.74 15.55 34.39
N ASP A 56 0.17 15.59 35.58
CA ASP A 56 0.82 15.30 36.86
C ASP A 56 0.38 13.94 37.43
N GLU A 57 -0.72 13.38 36.93
CA GLU A 57 -1.19 12.04 37.25
C GLU A 57 -1.22 11.14 36.00
N VAL A 58 -0.62 9.96 36.13
CA VAL A 58 -0.62 8.89 35.12
C VAL A 58 -1.13 7.60 35.76
N ARG A 59 -2.13 6.96 35.17
CA ARG A 59 -2.59 5.62 35.55
C ARG A 59 -2.73 4.72 34.34
N GLU A 60 -2.47 3.43 34.50
CA GLU A 60 -2.84 2.44 33.49
C GLU A 60 -4.34 2.13 33.64
N PHE A 61 -5.13 2.59 32.68
CA PHE A 61 -6.56 2.36 32.63
C PHE A 61 -6.87 0.91 32.22
N VAL A 62 -6.13 0.41 31.22
CA VAL A 62 -6.08 -0.99 30.77
C VAL A 62 -4.60 -1.35 30.64
N THR A 63 -4.15 -2.36 31.37
CA THR A 63 -2.71 -2.64 31.57
C THR A 63 -2.07 -3.45 30.46
N ASP A 64 -2.85 -4.29 29.77
CA ASP A 64 -2.34 -5.26 28.80
C ASP A 64 -3.36 -5.48 27.69
N ILE A 65 -3.07 -4.93 26.51
CA ILE A 65 -3.92 -5.10 25.32
C ILE A 65 -3.08 -5.02 24.06
N ASP A 66 -3.38 -5.85 23.07
CA ASP A 66 -2.63 -5.88 21.82
C ASP A 66 -3.14 -4.84 20.83
N SER A 67 -2.21 -4.05 20.28
CA SER A 67 -2.46 -3.01 19.27
C SER A 67 -3.70 -2.14 19.52
N PRO A 68 -3.82 -1.46 20.68
CA PRO A 68 -4.91 -0.53 20.93
C PRO A 68 -4.89 0.58 19.87
N ARG A 69 -5.98 0.75 19.12
CA ARG A 69 -6.12 1.77 18.05
C ARG A 69 -7.08 2.86 18.49
N GLY A 70 -8.13 3.14 17.72
CA GLY A 70 -9.09 4.19 17.98
C GLY A 70 -9.81 3.99 19.31
N LEU A 71 -9.99 5.08 20.05
CA LEU A 71 -10.71 5.08 21.32
C LEU A 71 -11.64 6.29 21.41
N VAL A 72 -12.76 6.11 22.12
CA VAL A 72 -13.72 7.18 22.44
C VAL A 72 -14.17 7.04 23.89
N TRP A 73 -14.16 8.16 24.62
CA TRP A 73 -14.75 8.23 25.97
C TRP A 73 -16.22 8.65 25.91
N ASP A 74 -17.08 7.96 26.68
CA ASP A 74 -18.50 8.29 26.85
C ASP A 74 -18.90 8.14 28.33
N SER A 75 -18.83 9.22 29.10
CA SER A 75 -19.18 9.29 30.53
C SER A 75 -18.31 8.45 31.47
N ASP A 76 -18.55 7.14 31.55
CA ASP A 76 -17.94 6.19 32.50
C ASP A 76 -17.21 5.04 31.79
N ARG A 77 -17.10 5.10 30.46
CA ARG A 77 -16.56 4.00 29.66
C ARG A 77 -15.74 4.48 28.48
N LEU A 78 -14.82 3.62 28.08
CA LEU A 78 -13.98 3.76 26.91
C LEU A 78 -14.36 2.70 25.88
N TYR A 79 -14.77 3.11 24.69
CA TYR A 79 -14.84 2.23 23.54
C TYR A 79 -13.48 2.18 22.87
N LEU A 80 -13.00 0.98 22.54
CA LEU A 80 -11.66 0.75 22.04
C LEU A 80 -11.66 -0.26 20.91
N ILE A 81 -11.06 0.12 19.79
CA ILE A 81 -10.67 -0.81 18.73
C ILE A 81 -9.33 -1.42 19.12
N HIS A 82 -9.27 -2.73 19.20
CA HIS A 82 -8.06 -3.51 19.41
C HIS A 82 -8.12 -4.72 18.46
N PRO A 83 -7.53 -4.62 17.26
CA PRO A 83 -7.67 -5.65 16.24
C PRO A 83 -7.41 -7.07 16.79
N PRO A 84 -8.37 -8.01 16.63
CA PRO A 84 -9.46 -7.96 15.65
C PRO A 84 -10.79 -7.33 16.11
N ASP A 85 -10.93 -6.89 17.36
CA ASP A 85 -12.24 -6.64 17.99
C ASP A 85 -12.47 -5.17 18.37
N ILE A 86 -13.72 -4.86 18.74
CA ILE A 86 -14.09 -3.62 19.45
C ILE A 86 -14.67 -4.02 20.81
N SER A 87 -14.12 -3.45 21.87
CA SER A 87 -14.61 -3.66 23.23
C SER A 87 -14.90 -2.34 23.95
N VAL A 88 -15.75 -2.43 24.97
CA VAL A 88 -16.03 -1.35 25.90
C VAL A 88 -15.45 -1.68 27.27
N TYR A 89 -14.73 -0.74 27.85
CA TYR A 89 -14.11 -0.81 29.17
C TYR A 89 -14.78 0.19 30.11
N VAL A 90 -15.30 -0.25 31.25
CA VAL A 90 -16.13 0.58 32.14
C VAL A 90 -15.43 0.84 33.47
N ASP A 91 -15.42 2.11 33.90
CA ASP A 91 -14.90 2.59 35.18
C ASP A 91 -16.06 2.95 36.13
N LYS A 92 -16.75 1.94 36.62
CA LYS A 92 -17.98 2.14 37.42
C LYS A 92 -17.74 2.88 38.73
N ASP A 93 -16.55 2.77 39.31
CA ASP A 93 -16.22 3.35 40.61
C ASP A 93 -15.39 4.65 40.51
N GLY A 94 -15.11 5.14 39.29
CA GLY A 94 -14.43 6.40 39.05
C GLY A 94 -12.97 6.42 39.53
N LYS A 95 -12.35 5.25 39.75
CA LYS A 95 -10.93 5.16 40.12
C LYS A 95 -10.02 5.32 38.90
N GLY A 96 -10.62 5.33 37.71
CA GLY A 96 -10.00 5.39 36.39
C GLY A 96 -9.00 4.25 36.17
N VAL A 97 -9.47 3.07 36.52
CA VAL A 97 -9.00 1.78 36.05
C VAL A 97 -10.24 1.03 35.58
N ALA A 98 -10.19 0.39 34.42
CA ALA A 98 -11.32 -0.39 33.94
C ALA A 98 -11.66 -1.52 34.92
N SER A 99 -12.93 -1.59 35.31
CA SER A 99 -13.48 -2.61 36.21
C SER A 99 -14.27 -3.68 35.47
N GLU A 100 -14.75 -3.38 34.26
CA GLU A 100 -15.48 -4.31 33.40
C GLU A 100 -15.04 -4.16 31.95
N GLU A 101 -15.09 -5.26 31.21
CA GLU A 101 -14.81 -5.33 29.78
C GLU A 101 -15.93 -6.11 29.08
N LYS A 102 -16.36 -5.62 27.91
CA LYS A 102 -17.28 -6.33 27.03
C LYS A 102 -16.94 -6.11 25.57
N THR A 103 -16.74 -7.19 24.82
CA THR A 103 -16.63 -7.13 23.36
C THR A 103 -18.00 -6.83 22.74
N ILE A 104 -18.07 -5.77 21.93
CA ILE A 104 -19.30 -5.32 21.25
C ILE A 104 -19.29 -5.59 19.74
N VAL A 105 -18.10 -5.74 19.13
CA VAL A 105 -17.95 -6.24 17.77
C VAL A 105 -16.78 -7.20 17.73
N LYS A 106 -16.99 -8.40 17.17
CA LYS A 106 -15.92 -9.38 16.95
C LYS A 106 -15.46 -9.35 15.51
N GLY A 107 -14.17 -9.57 15.24
CA GLY A 107 -13.67 -9.85 13.89
C GLY A 107 -13.74 -8.68 12.91
N ILE A 108 -13.70 -7.43 13.38
CA ILE A 108 -13.69 -6.22 12.54
C ILE A 108 -12.31 -5.87 11.96
N ALA A 109 -11.31 -6.72 12.19
CA ALA A 109 -10.02 -6.69 11.53
C ALA A 109 -9.38 -8.08 11.60
N PHE A 110 -8.24 -8.26 10.94
CA PHE A 110 -7.36 -9.40 11.22
C PHE A 110 -6.64 -9.19 12.56
N GLY A 111 -6.43 -10.28 13.29
CA GLY A 111 -5.52 -10.28 14.44
C GLY A 111 -4.06 -10.15 13.99
N PHE A 112 -3.18 -9.76 14.93
CA PHE A 112 -1.74 -9.55 14.71
C PHE A 112 -0.97 -10.79 14.21
N ASP A 113 -1.50 -12.00 14.41
CA ASP A 113 -1.03 -13.26 13.84
C ASP A 113 -1.24 -13.30 12.32
N GLY A 114 -2.41 -12.88 11.85
CA GLY A 114 -2.71 -12.69 10.43
C GLY A 114 -2.00 -11.46 9.87
N ARG A 115 -2.20 -10.29 10.47
CA ARG A 115 -1.72 -9.00 9.96
C ARG A 115 -1.44 -8.02 11.11
N PRO A 116 -0.29 -7.31 11.12
CA PRO A 116 -0.06 -6.26 12.12
C PRO A 116 -1.06 -5.12 11.89
N ALA A 117 -1.13 -4.16 12.83
CA ALA A 117 -2.13 -3.10 12.81
C ALA A 117 -2.00 -2.11 11.62
N ASP A 118 -1.00 -2.28 10.75
CA ASP A 118 -0.86 -1.57 9.49
C ASP A 118 -2.05 -1.80 8.55
N HIS A 119 -2.76 -0.72 8.20
CA HIS A 119 -3.91 -0.74 7.32
C HIS A 119 -5.07 -1.66 7.77
N THR A 120 -5.19 -1.89 9.08
CA THR A 120 -6.36 -2.55 9.65
C THR A 120 -7.48 -1.54 9.86
N THR A 121 -8.56 -1.97 10.50
CA THR A 121 -9.49 -1.04 11.15
C THR A 121 -8.76 -0.27 12.24
N ASN A 122 -8.93 1.06 12.25
CA ASN A 122 -8.10 2.01 13.01
C ASN A 122 -8.92 2.85 13.99
N GLY A 123 -9.31 4.06 13.59
CA GLY A 123 -9.88 5.11 14.43
C GLY A 123 -11.36 4.93 14.74
N LEU A 124 -11.81 5.63 15.78
CA LEU A 124 -13.16 5.59 16.32
C LEU A 124 -13.59 7.02 16.67
N GLU A 125 -14.80 7.43 16.29
CA GLU A 125 -15.39 8.73 16.64
C GLU A 125 -16.88 8.56 16.97
N LEU A 126 -17.43 9.32 17.92
CA LEU A 126 -18.86 9.23 18.28
C LEU A 126 -19.64 10.39 17.67
N GLY A 127 -20.55 10.06 16.74
CA GLY A 127 -21.46 11.03 16.15
C GLY A 127 -22.57 11.45 17.11
N ILE A 128 -23.10 12.68 16.92
CA ILE A 128 -24.27 13.19 17.66
C ILE A 128 -25.56 12.42 17.31
N ASP A 129 -25.53 11.60 16.25
CA ASP A 129 -26.58 10.65 15.88
C ASP A 129 -26.50 9.32 16.65
N GLY A 130 -25.48 9.15 17.51
CA GLY A 130 -25.28 8.02 18.39
C GLY A 130 -24.69 6.79 17.73
N TYR A 131 -24.00 6.93 16.59
CA TYR A 131 -23.16 5.87 16.04
C TYR A 131 -21.68 6.10 16.40
N LEU A 132 -20.98 5.00 16.64
CA LEU A 132 -19.53 4.94 16.59
C LEU A 132 -19.12 4.79 15.12
N TYR A 133 -18.41 5.78 14.59
CA TYR A 133 -17.84 5.80 13.25
C TYR A 133 -16.40 5.30 13.28
N ILE A 134 -16.09 4.39 12.36
CA ILE A 134 -14.88 3.60 12.38
C ILE A 134 -14.12 3.82 11.07
N ALA A 135 -12.84 4.17 11.17
CA ALA A 135 -11.94 4.32 10.03
C ALA A 135 -11.38 2.96 9.60
N GLY A 136 -11.81 2.43 8.45
CA GLY A 136 -11.38 1.13 7.92
C GLY A 136 -10.26 1.24 6.90
N GLY A 137 -9.19 0.45 7.08
CA GLY A 137 -8.12 0.25 6.10
C GLY A 137 -8.43 -0.86 5.08
N ASP A 138 -7.66 -0.88 3.99
CA ASP A 138 -7.91 -1.63 2.76
C ASP A 138 -7.83 -3.13 2.89
N PHE A 139 -7.21 -3.66 3.94
CA PHE A 139 -7.26 -5.08 4.21
C PHE A 139 -8.63 -5.54 4.70
N GLY A 140 -9.45 -4.64 5.24
CA GLY A 140 -10.81 -4.93 5.66
C GLY A 140 -10.91 -6.06 6.69
N PHE A 141 -11.99 -6.82 6.63
CA PHE A 141 -12.31 -7.89 7.57
C PHE A 141 -13.26 -8.93 7.00
N MET A 142 -13.04 -10.20 7.36
CA MET A 142 -13.70 -11.35 6.76
C MET A 142 -15.13 -11.57 7.26
N ASP A 143 -15.35 -11.39 8.57
CA ASP A 143 -16.61 -11.71 9.24
C ASP A 143 -16.70 -10.95 10.58
N ALA A 144 -17.13 -9.69 10.50
CA ALA A 144 -17.38 -8.88 11.67
C ALA A 144 -18.79 -9.14 12.22
N VAL A 145 -18.91 -9.34 13.53
CA VAL A 145 -20.17 -9.72 14.18
C VAL A 145 -20.55 -8.72 15.27
N GLY A 146 -21.70 -8.06 15.08
CA GLY A 146 -22.31 -7.18 16.09
C GLY A 146 -23.06 -7.95 17.19
N THR A 147 -23.43 -7.27 18.27
CA THR A 147 -24.15 -7.89 19.40
C THR A 147 -25.57 -8.34 19.07
N ASP A 148 -26.14 -7.82 17.99
CA ASP A 148 -27.45 -8.19 17.44
C ASP A 148 -27.39 -9.35 16.44
N GLY A 149 -26.21 -9.96 16.25
CA GLY A 149 -26.00 -11.07 15.33
C GLY A 149 -25.84 -10.66 13.87
N ARG A 150 -25.71 -9.36 13.56
CA ARG A 150 -25.38 -8.92 12.20
C ARG A 150 -23.96 -9.31 11.84
N HIS A 151 -23.82 -9.91 10.68
CA HIS A 151 -22.54 -10.23 10.05
C HIS A 151 -22.22 -9.22 8.96
N LEU A 152 -20.97 -8.80 8.89
CA LEU A 152 -20.47 -7.90 7.86
C LEU A 152 -19.13 -8.40 7.34
N GLN A 153 -18.98 -8.42 6.02
CA GLN A 153 -17.70 -8.62 5.36
C GLN A 153 -17.35 -7.35 4.59
N HIS A 154 -16.10 -6.92 4.68
CA HIS A 154 -15.62 -5.79 3.88
C HIS A 154 -14.21 -6.05 3.36
N ARG A 155 -14.03 -5.86 2.05
CA ARG A 155 -12.76 -6.03 1.35
C ARG A 155 -12.39 -4.70 0.70
N GLY A 156 -11.57 -3.92 1.39
CA GLY A 156 -11.26 -2.54 1.04
C GLY A 156 -11.41 -1.61 2.23
N GLY A 157 -11.04 -0.33 2.06
CA GLY A 157 -11.16 0.67 3.10
C GLY A 157 -12.53 1.35 3.05
N GLY A 158 -12.80 2.20 4.03
CA GLY A 158 -14.01 3.03 4.06
C GLY A 158 -14.41 3.37 5.48
N VAL A 159 -15.60 3.95 5.62
CA VAL A 159 -16.18 4.26 6.93
C VAL A 159 -17.19 3.17 7.29
N ILE A 160 -17.02 2.58 8.47
CA ILE A 160 -17.95 1.62 9.08
C ILE A 160 -18.65 2.33 10.23
N ARG A 161 -19.87 1.90 10.60
CA ARG A 161 -20.51 2.36 11.83
C ARG A 161 -21.17 1.24 12.61
N VAL A 162 -21.26 1.43 13.92
CA VAL A 162 -21.96 0.53 14.86
C VAL A 162 -22.54 1.36 16.01
N ARG A 163 -23.63 0.89 16.62
CA ARG A 163 -24.17 1.52 17.83
C ARG A 163 -23.27 1.23 19.04
N PRO A 164 -23.27 2.09 20.07
CA PRO A 164 -22.50 1.88 21.29
C PRO A 164 -22.80 0.57 22.02
N ASP A 165 -23.97 -0.03 21.80
CA ASP A 165 -24.34 -1.36 22.33
C ASP A 165 -23.85 -2.54 21.47
N GLY A 166 -23.22 -2.26 20.32
CA GLY A 166 -22.74 -3.24 19.33
C GLY A 166 -23.75 -3.60 18.25
N SER A 167 -24.95 -3.04 18.28
CA SER A 167 -25.99 -3.29 17.27
C SER A 167 -25.81 -2.43 16.02
N GLY A 168 -26.44 -2.84 14.92
CA GLY A 168 -26.53 -2.02 13.70
C GLY A 168 -25.20 -1.83 12.97
N LEU A 169 -24.34 -2.85 13.00
CA LEU A 169 -23.08 -2.88 12.26
C LEU A 169 -23.34 -2.77 10.74
N GLU A 170 -22.79 -1.73 10.10
CA GLU A 170 -22.98 -1.49 8.66
C GLU A 170 -21.88 -0.62 8.03
N LEU A 171 -21.75 -0.69 6.71
CA LEU A 171 -20.88 0.19 5.91
C LEU A 171 -21.56 1.53 5.65
N VAL A 172 -20.83 2.63 5.89
CA VAL A 172 -21.24 3.98 5.50
C VAL A 172 -20.71 4.30 4.12
N SER A 173 -19.42 4.07 3.89
CA SER A 173 -18.72 4.33 2.63
C SER A 173 -17.68 3.26 2.36
N THR A 174 -17.23 3.16 1.11
CA THR A 174 -16.24 2.15 0.69
C THR A 174 -15.17 2.76 -0.21
N GLY A 175 -14.07 2.05 -0.42
CA GLY A 175 -13.10 2.34 -1.46
C GLY A 175 -12.06 3.41 -1.12
N THR A 176 -11.74 3.62 0.16
CA THR A 176 -10.50 4.31 0.56
C THR A 176 -9.37 3.29 0.73
N ARG A 177 -8.13 3.76 0.87
CA ARG A 177 -6.97 2.89 1.10
C ARG A 177 -6.72 2.64 2.58
N ASN A 178 -6.31 3.64 3.34
CA ASN A 178 -6.02 3.52 4.76
C ASN A 178 -6.28 4.85 5.47
N ILE A 179 -7.56 5.14 5.68
CA ILE A 179 -7.95 6.21 6.61
C ILE A 179 -7.74 5.71 8.04
N VAL A 180 -7.10 6.53 8.86
CA VAL A 180 -6.77 6.17 10.26
C VAL A 180 -7.73 6.83 11.25
N GLY A 181 -8.30 7.99 10.93
CA GLY A 181 -9.35 8.65 11.71
C GLY A 181 -10.38 9.34 10.81
N VAL A 182 -11.58 9.58 11.35
CA VAL A 182 -12.68 10.27 10.68
C VAL A 182 -13.13 11.42 11.58
N ALA A 183 -12.96 12.66 11.12
CA ALA A 183 -13.45 13.84 11.82
C ALA A 183 -14.97 13.98 11.56
N VAL A 184 -15.78 13.80 12.60
CA VAL A 184 -17.24 13.95 12.54
C VAL A 184 -17.64 15.30 13.15
N GLY A 185 -18.28 16.16 12.37
CA GLY A 185 -18.75 17.47 12.86
C GLY A 185 -20.16 17.45 13.47
N PRO A 186 -20.58 18.56 14.09
CA PRO A 186 -21.90 18.69 14.74
C PRO A 186 -23.08 18.61 13.76
N LEU A 187 -22.83 18.78 12.46
CA LEU A 187 -23.81 18.64 11.38
C LEU A 187 -23.67 17.29 10.67
N MET A 188 -23.02 16.29 11.29
CA MET A 188 -22.78 14.96 10.71
C MET A 188 -21.97 14.96 9.40
N ASN A 189 -21.23 16.03 9.12
CA ASN A 189 -20.23 16.05 8.06
C ASN A 189 -19.01 15.23 8.49
N MET A 190 -18.49 14.38 7.60
CA MET A 190 -17.42 13.43 7.92
C MET A 190 -16.24 13.61 6.98
N PHE A 191 -15.04 13.78 7.53
CA PHE A 191 -13.83 14.00 6.73
C PHE A 191 -12.68 13.10 7.16
N ALA A 192 -11.86 12.66 6.21
CA ALA A 192 -10.62 11.96 6.52
C ALA A 192 -9.53 12.24 5.49
N ARG A 193 -8.29 12.15 5.95
CA ARG A 193 -7.11 12.10 5.09
C ARG A 193 -6.71 10.64 4.90
N ASP A 194 -6.56 10.23 3.64
CA ASP A 194 -6.18 8.89 3.24
C ASP A 194 -4.67 8.77 2.96
N ASN A 195 -4.12 7.56 2.96
CA ASN A 195 -2.70 7.30 2.69
C ASN A 195 -2.42 7.06 1.22
N THR A 196 -1.24 7.47 0.76
CA THR A 196 -0.72 7.17 -0.58
C THR A 196 -0.41 5.69 -0.77
N ASN A 197 -0.48 5.19 -2.01
CA ASN A 197 -0.04 3.86 -2.42
C ASN A 197 1.40 3.81 -2.96
N ASP A 198 2.27 4.70 -2.47
CA ASP A 198 3.71 4.73 -2.75
C ASP A 198 4.05 4.92 -4.24
N GLY A 199 3.32 5.83 -4.90
CA GLY A 199 3.60 6.27 -6.26
C GLY A 199 2.96 5.42 -7.36
N ASP A 200 1.94 4.62 -7.03
CA ASP A 200 1.15 3.84 -7.97
C ASP A 200 -0.22 4.48 -8.26
N GLY A 201 -0.32 5.81 -8.24
CA GLY A 201 -1.47 6.60 -8.72
C GLY A 201 -2.56 6.89 -7.69
N TRP A 202 -2.38 6.51 -6.42
CA TRP A 202 -3.23 6.95 -5.32
C TRP A 202 -2.35 7.74 -4.35
N ASP A 203 -2.49 9.06 -4.36
CA ASP A 203 -1.75 9.96 -3.49
C ASP A 203 -2.53 10.20 -2.17
N VAL A 204 -2.02 11.05 -1.28
CA VAL A 204 -2.74 11.45 -0.07
C VAL A 204 -3.96 12.26 -0.48
N ARG A 205 -5.14 11.71 -0.23
CA ARG A 205 -6.43 12.30 -0.62
C ARG A 205 -7.20 12.80 0.59
N PHE A 206 -7.92 13.90 0.44
CA PHE A 206 -8.85 14.40 1.44
C PHE A 206 -10.28 14.08 1.02
N HIS A 207 -11.00 13.32 1.84
CA HIS A 207 -12.34 12.82 1.52
C HIS A 207 -13.41 13.50 2.37
N HIS A 208 -14.61 13.64 1.79
CA HIS A 208 -15.85 13.87 2.50
C HIS A 208 -16.75 12.63 2.31
N PHE A 209 -17.37 12.16 3.40
CA PHE A 209 -18.23 10.97 3.39
C PHE A 209 -19.68 11.37 3.63
N THR A 210 -20.58 10.87 2.79
CA THR A 210 -22.00 11.22 2.79
C THR A 210 -22.94 10.05 3.08
N GLY A 211 -22.50 8.81 2.79
CA GLY A 211 -23.30 7.59 2.85
C GLY A 211 -23.55 6.95 1.47
N LEU A 212 -23.28 5.64 1.37
CA LEU A 212 -23.42 4.74 0.20
C LEU A 212 -22.36 4.90 -0.91
N GLU A 213 -21.53 5.94 -0.84
CA GLU A 213 -20.49 6.19 -1.84
C GLU A 213 -19.34 5.16 -1.87
N HIS A 214 -18.59 5.23 -2.96
CA HIS A 214 -17.40 4.42 -3.24
C HIS A 214 -16.29 5.34 -3.75
N HIS A 215 -15.16 5.38 -3.05
CA HIS A 215 -14.02 6.26 -3.35
C HIS A 215 -12.98 5.64 -4.28
N GLY A 216 -13.11 4.35 -4.57
CA GLY A 216 -12.52 3.71 -5.75
C GLY A 216 -11.22 2.95 -5.58
N TYR A 217 -10.57 2.98 -4.42
CA TYR A 217 -9.51 2.03 -4.10
C TYR A 217 -10.08 0.63 -3.80
N PRO A 218 -9.39 -0.49 -4.12
CA PRO A 218 -8.13 -0.58 -4.87
C PRO A 218 -8.31 -0.72 -6.39
N VAL A 219 -9.54 -0.83 -6.90
CA VAL A 219 -9.78 -1.33 -8.28
C VAL A 219 -10.24 -0.28 -9.28
N LEU A 220 -10.89 0.81 -8.85
CA LEU A 220 -11.49 1.79 -9.76
C LEU A 220 -10.55 2.95 -10.10
N TYR A 221 -9.73 3.40 -9.16
CA TYR A 221 -8.99 4.68 -9.22
C TYR A 221 -8.09 4.95 -10.41
N LYS A 222 -7.72 3.91 -11.18
CA LYS A 222 -6.93 4.05 -12.41
C LYS A 222 -7.74 3.83 -13.68
N ASN A 223 -8.41 2.69 -13.73
CA ASN A 223 -9.06 2.22 -14.96
C ASN A 223 -10.54 2.60 -15.02
N PHE A 224 -11.13 3.04 -13.93
CA PHE A 224 -12.55 3.40 -13.78
C PHE A 224 -12.76 4.64 -12.89
N PRO A 225 -11.95 5.72 -13.04
CA PRO A 225 -12.03 6.88 -12.16
C PRO A 225 -13.35 7.67 -12.30
N ASP A 226 -14.10 7.42 -13.38
CA ASP A 226 -15.43 7.93 -13.62
C ASP A 226 -16.53 7.13 -12.89
N GLU A 227 -16.14 6.13 -12.08
CA GLU A 227 -17.03 5.30 -11.25
C GLU A 227 -16.83 5.52 -9.76
N GLU A 228 -15.91 6.40 -9.37
CA GLU A 228 -15.62 6.74 -7.98
C GLU A 228 -16.03 8.17 -7.62
N ILE A 229 -16.24 8.43 -6.34
CA ILE A 229 -16.31 9.79 -5.82
C ILE A 229 -14.91 10.37 -5.75
N ALA A 230 -14.72 11.49 -6.46
CA ALA A 230 -13.48 12.25 -6.41
C ALA A 230 -13.19 12.75 -4.99
N PRO A 231 -11.92 12.74 -4.55
CA PRO A 231 -11.55 13.40 -3.30
C PRO A 231 -11.77 14.92 -3.41
N LEU A 232 -11.93 15.58 -2.26
CA LEU A 232 -11.97 17.04 -2.19
C LEU A 232 -10.65 17.66 -2.64
N ASN A 233 -9.53 17.00 -2.34
CA ASN A 233 -8.20 17.42 -2.77
C ASN A 233 -7.21 16.26 -2.77
N ASP A 234 -6.10 16.44 -3.50
CA ASP A 234 -4.96 15.53 -3.58
C ASP A 234 -3.68 16.29 -3.18
N TYR A 235 -2.91 15.73 -2.25
CA TYR A 235 -1.73 16.36 -1.67
C TYR A 235 -0.42 15.70 -2.07
N GLY A 236 -0.42 14.72 -2.99
CA GLY A 236 0.78 13.98 -3.36
C GLY A 236 1.27 13.03 -2.26
N GLY A 237 2.58 12.97 -2.03
CA GLY A 237 3.17 12.10 -1.02
C GLY A 237 2.87 12.54 0.43
N GLY A 238 2.71 11.58 1.32
CA GLY A 238 2.47 11.82 2.75
C GLY A 238 1.93 10.56 3.43
N SER A 239 1.50 10.69 4.69
CA SER A 239 0.92 9.57 5.45
C SER A 239 -0.13 10.11 6.41
N GLY A 240 -1.38 10.16 5.95
CA GLY A 240 -2.52 10.52 6.80
C GLY A 240 -2.64 9.63 8.03
N CYS A 241 -3.06 10.22 9.14
CA CYS A 241 -3.26 9.54 10.41
C CYS A 241 -4.62 9.95 11.02
N GLY A 242 -4.70 10.12 12.34
CA GLY A 242 -5.92 10.48 13.04
C GLY A 242 -6.52 11.82 12.62
N ALA A 243 -7.79 12.03 12.97
CA ALA A 243 -8.55 13.21 12.58
C ALA A 243 -9.60 13.56 13.64
N VAL A 244 -9.82 14.84 13.87
CA VAL A 244 -10.84 15.37 14.81
C VAL A 244 -11.52 16.59 14.18
N PHE A 245 -12.79 16.83 14.49
CA PHE A 245 -13.49 18.05 14.08
C PHE A 245 -13.44 19.09 15.21
N LEU A 246 -12.83 20.25 14.93
CA LEU A 246 -12.76 21.33 15.91
C LEU A 246 -14.03 22.19 15.84
N ASP A 247 -14.91 22.06 16.83
CA ASP A 247 -16.06 22.93 17.07
C ASP A 247 -16.18 23.30 18.56
N GLU A 248 -15.19 24.04 19.06
CA GLU A 248 -15.13 24.50 20.45
C GLU A 248 -14.87 26.02 20.56
N PRO A 249 -15.39 26.68 21.61
CA PRO A 249 -15.23 28.13 21.77
C PRO A 249 -13.74 28.54 21.92
N GLY A 250 -13.43 29.79 21.55
CA GLY A 250 -12.10 30.38 21.71
C GLY A 250 -11.14 30.19 20.53
N PHE A 251 -11.44 29.31 19.57
CA PHE A 251 -10.54 29.01 18.44
C PHE A 251 -10.67 29.95 17.22
N GLY A 252 -11.71 30.80 17.18
CA GLY A 252 -11.91 31.80 16.13
C GLY A 252 -11.88 31.18 14.73
N LYS A 253 -10.95 31.61 13.88
CA LYS A 253 -10.82 31.14 12.49
C LYS A 253 -10.44 29.66 12.34
N TRP A 254 -9.98 29.01 13.40
CA TRP A 254 -9.61 27.58 13.38
C TRP A 254 -10.80 26.67 13.69
N ASN A 255 -11.94 27.25 14.08
CA ASN A 255 -13.13 26.51 14.48
C ASN A 255 -14.01 26.14 13.28
N ASN A 256 -14.93 25.20 13.47
CA ASN A 256 -15.81 24.63 12.45
C ASN A 256 -15.06 23.93 11.30
N ALA A 257 -13.97 23.22 11.64
CA ALA A 257 -13.08 22.65 10.63
C ALA A 257 -12.54 21.27 11.04
N PRO A 258 -12.34 20.35 10.10
CA PRO A 258 -11.62 19.12 10.37
C PRO A 258 -10.12 19.39 10.48
N LEU A 259 -9.50 18.75 11.48
CA LEU A 259 -8.08 18.66 11.68
C LEU A 259 -7.61 17.24 11.31
N THR A 260 -6.56 17.09 10.51
CA THR A 260 -6.00 15.78 10.15
C THR A 260 -4.51 15.69 10.43
N ALA A 261 -4.07 14.63 11.11
CA ALA A 261 -2.67 14.35 11.34
C ALA A 261 -2.03 13.79 10.06
N ASP A 262 -0.79 14.18 9.78
CA ASP A 262 0.00 13.57 8.71
C ASP A 262 1.43 13.28 9.20
N TRP A 263 1.71 11.99 9.36
CA TRP A 263 2.96 11.46 9.89
C TRP A 263 4.16 11.83 9.01
N GLY A 264 3.97 11.82 7.69
CA GLY A 264 5.02 12.07 6.71
C GLY A 264 5.39 13.54 6.58
N THR A 265 4.41 14.43 6.63
CA THR A 265 4.61 15.89 6.48
C THR A 265 4.83 16.62 7.81
N GLY A 266 4.45 16.01 8.94
CA GLY A 266 4.79 16.51 10.28
C GLY A 266 3.93 17.68 10.77
N ALA A 267 2.60 17.58 10.62
CA ALA A 267 1.67 18.57 11.16
C ALA A 267 0.28 17.97 11.46
N LEU A 268 -0.42 18.64 12.37
CA LEU A 268 -1.88 18.58 12.43
C LEU A 268 -2.41 19.67 11.49
N TRP A 269 -3.00 19.26 10.37
CA TRP A 269 -3.45 20.13 9.30
C TRP A 269 -4.90 20.58 9.53
N HIS A 270 -5.13 21.88 9.43
CA HIS A 270 -6.46 22.48 9.41
C HIS A 270 -6.95 22.65 7.98
N HIS A 271 -8.18 22.22 7.73
CA HIS A 271 -8.82 22.27 6.42
C HIS A 271 -9.96 23.30 6.42
N THR A 272 -9.88 24.27 5.50
CA THR A 272 -10.97 25.24 5.29
C THR A 272 -11.91 24.70 4.22
N VAL A 273 -13.12 24.31 4.62
CA VAL A 273 -14.12 23.71 3.74
C VAL A 273 -15.40 24.53 3.69
N GLU A 274 -16.00 24.61 2.51
CA GLU A 274 -17.30 25.26 2.29
C GLU A 274 -18.24 24.29 1.57
N ARG A 275 -19.54 24.38 1.89
CA ARG A 275 -20.55 23.50 1.29
C ARG A 275 -20.70 23.82 -0.20
N LYS A 276 -20.65 22.78 -1.04
CA LYS A 276 -20.86 22.85 -2.49
C LYS A 276 -21.85 21.75 -2.89
N GLY A 277 -23.09 22.16 -3.19
CA GLY A 277 -24.16 21.21 -3.50
C GLY A 277 -24.43 20.29 -2.31
N SER A 278 -24.36 18.98 -2.54
CA SER A 278 -24.58 17.93 -1.54
C SER A 278 -23.31 17.55 -0.76
N THR A 279 -22.15 18.12 -1.14
CA THR A 279 -20.82 17.85 -0.55
C THR A 279 -20.11 19.15 -0.16
N TYR A 280 -18.78 19.11 -0.01
CA TYR A 280 -17.92 20.25 0.30
C TYR A 280 -16.86 20.48 -0.78
N ALA A 281 -16.23 21.64 -0.73
CA ALA A 281 -14.98 21.94 -1.42
C ALA A 281 -13.97 22.51 -0.42
N GLU A 282 -12.70 22.11 -0.53
CA GLU A 282 -11.62 22.77 0.19
C GLU A 282 -11.26 24.07 -0.55
N THR A 283 -11.62 25.22 0.03
CA THR A 283 -11.50 26.52 -0.66
C THR A 283 -10.10 27.14 -0.54
N VAL A 284 -9.30 26.66 0.40
CA VAL A 284 -7.91 27.11 0.62
C VAL A 284 -7.04 25.91 0.96
N LYS A 285 -5.80 25.90 0.45
CA LYS A 285 -4.81 24.89 0.80
C LYS A 285 -4.69 24.74 2.34
N PRO A 286 -4.62 23.51 2.88
CA PRO A 286 -4.60 23.31 4.32
C PRO A 286 -3.39 23.99 4.95
N ALA A 287 -3.61 24.55 6.14
CA ALA A 287 -2.58 25.22 6.94
C ALA A 287 -2.24 24.36 8.16
N PRO A 288 -0.99 24.34 8.64
CA PRO A 288 -0.67 23.63 9.86
C PRO A 288 -1.34 24.35 11.04
N PHE A 289 -2.25 23.68 11.74
CA PHE A 289 -2.77 24.16 13.03
C PHE A 289 -1.62 24.17 14.06
N ILE A 290 -0.90 23.04 14.13
CA ILE A 290 0.39 22.93 14.82
C ILE A 290 1.35 22.07 14.00
N LYS A 291 2.65 22.39 14.07
CA LYS A 291 3.71 21.50 13.60
C LYS A 291 4.04 20.51 14.69
N LEU A 292 4.04 19.23 14.34
CA LEU A 292 4.28 18.14 15.27
C LEU A 292 5.13 17.10 14.54
N GLN A 293 6.19 16.58 15.15
CA GLN A 293 6.95 15.51 14.49
C GLN A 293 6.13 14.23 14.54
N ARG A 294 5.95 13.57 13.40
CA ARG A 294 5.29 12.25 13.35
C ARG A 294 3.95 12.24 14.12
N PRO A 295 3.01 13.15 13.82
CA PRO A 295 1.71 13.18 14.48
C PRO A 295 0.96 11.89 14.16
N THR A 296 0.28 11.34 15.16
CA THR A 296 -0.47 10.09 15.03
C THR A 296 -1.97 10.31 15.19
N ASP A 297 -2.36 11.21 16.09
CA ASP A 297 -3.77 11.50 16.34
C ASP A 297 -3.96 12.83 17.09
N ALA A 298 -5.21 13.29 17.18
CA ALA A 298 -5.60 14.44 17.98
C ALA A 298 -7.06 14.31 18.47
N ASP A 299 -7.38 14.94 19.60
CA ASP A 299 -8.75 15.05 20.09
C ASP A 299 -8.95 16.38 20.86
N VAL A 300 -10.21 16.77 21.13
CA VAL A 300 -10.58 18.02 21.80
C VAL A 300 -11.59 17.81 22.93
N ASP A 301 -11.34 18.41 24.10
CA ASP A 301 -12.23 18.35 25.26
C ASP A 301 -13.28 19.49 25.29
N ALA A 302 -14.20 19.45 26.25
CA ALA A 302 -15.25 20.47 26.41
C ALA A 302 -14.74 21.77 27.07
N LEU A 303 -13.47 21.82 27.46
CA LEU A 303 -12.79 23.00 27.99
C LEU A 303 -12.01 23.75 26.90
N GLY A 304 -12.05 23.27 25.65
CA GLY A 304 -11.35 23.87 24.53
C GLY A 304 -9.85 23.56 24.53
N HIS A 305 -9.43 22.42 25.07
CA HIS A 305 -8.07 21.92 24.90
C HIS A 305 -7.99 20.93 23.74
N VAL A 306 -7.10 21.21 22.78
CA VAL A 306 -6.77 20.26 21.71
C VAL A 306 -5.51 19.50 22.08
N TYR A 307 -5.59 18.18 22.15
CA TYR A 307 -4.47 17.28 22.41
C TYR A 307 -3.93 16.73 21.10
N GLY A 308 -2.61 16.71 20.93
CA GLY A 308 -1.95 16.13 19.75
C GLY A 308 -0.92 15.08 20.16
N ALA A 309 -1.07 13.86 19.64
CA ALA A 309 -0.15 12.75 19.87
C ALA A 309 0.98 12.74 18.84
N SER A 310 2.20 12.44 19.31
CA SER A 310 3.40 12.35 18.49
C SER A 310 4.15 11.05 18.74
N TRP A 311 4.57 10.41 17.65
CA TRP A 311 5.50 9.28 17.64
C TRP A 311 6.94 9.71 17.37
N ARG A 312 7.37 10.88 17.84
CA ARG A 312 8.78 11.28 17.73
C ARG A 312 9.69 10.20 18.34
N GLY A 313 10.70 9.79 17.56
CA GLY A 313 11.64 8.72 17.95
C GLY A 313 11.15 7.30 17.61
N GLY A 314 9.89 7.11 17.23
CA GLY A 314 9.32 5.81 16.87
C GLY A 314 9.32 5.54 15.37
N GLY A 315 9.51 4.29 14.95
CA GLY A 315 9.38 3.83 13.57
C GLY A 315 8.17 2.92 13.36
N PHE A 316 8.22 2.10 12.31
CA PHE A 316 7.20 1.08 12.04
C PHE A 316 7.22 -0.11 13.01
N SER A 317 8.22 -0.17 13.89
CA SER A 317 8.39 -1.23 14.90
C SER A 317 9.02 -0.65 16.16
N TRP A 318 9.12 -1.46 17.21
CA TRP A 318 9.76 -1.08 18.48
C TRP A 318 11.11 -0.39 18.25
N SER A 319 11.22 0.84 18.74
CA SER A 319 12.38 1.73 18.57
C SER A 319 13.10 2.05 19.88
N GLY A 320 12.73 1.37 20.98
CA GLY A 320 13.25 1.61 22.33
C GLY A 320 12.19 2.19 23.28
N PRO A 321 12.54 2.40 24.57
CA PRO A 321 11.57 2.76 25.59
C PRO A 321 11.14 4.23 25.58
N ASP A 322 11.90 5.13 24.95
CA ASP A 322 11.64 6.59 25.00
C ASP A 322 11.08 7.13 23.68
N VAL A 323 9.83 6.77 23.38
CA VAL A 323 9.15 7.21 22.16
C VAL A 323 7.93 8.06 22.47
N GLY A 324 7.83 9.15 21.73
CA GLY A 324 6.63 9.97 21.61
C GLY A 324 6.37 10.93 22.77
N TYR A 325 5.30 11.70 22.62
CA TYR A 325 4.82 12.68 23.58
C TYR A 325 3.43 13.18 23.18
N ILE A 326 2.78 13.93 24.07
CA ILE A 326 1.49 14.59 23.83
C ILE A 326 1.66 16.09 24.08
N VAL A 327 1.11 16.91 23.19
CA VAL A 327 1.00 18.36 23.38
C VAL A 327 -0.45 18.75 23.65
N ARG A 328 -0.65 19.83 24.41
CA ARG A 328 -1.95 20.47 24.61
C ARG A 328 -1.92 21.88 24.01
N VAL A 329 -2.96 22.23 23.26
CA VAL A 329 -3.18 23.58 22.72
C VAL A 329 -4.42 24.14 23.38
N THR A 330 -4.25 25.29 24.04
CA THR A 330 -5.32 26.06 24.67
C THR A 330 -5.40 27.42 23.97
N PRO A 331 -6.61 27.96 23.67
CA PRO A 331 -6.74 29.32 23.17
C PRO A 331 -6.28 30.34 24.22
N GLY A 332 -5.48 31.33 23.82
CA GLY A 332 -4.73 32.19 24.74
C GLY A 332 -5.59 32.96 25.76
N ASP A 333 -6.58 33.73 25.29
CA ASP A 333 -7.42 34.58 26.14
C ASP A 333 -8.76 33.93 26.51
N PHE A 334 -8.97 32.66 26.13
CA PHE A 334 -10.23 31.97 26.38
C PHE A 334 -10.24 31.35 27.78
N LYS A 335 -11.32 31.60 28.53
CA LYS A 335 -11.62 30.90 29.78
C LYS A 335 -12.86 30.05 29.57
N ALA A 336 -12.69 28.74 29.64
CA ALA A 336 -13.81 27.81 29.54
C ALA A 336 -14.80 28.03 30.69
N PRO A 337 -16.12 27.97 30.43
CA PRO A 337 -17.12 27.89 31.48
C PRO A 337 -16.89 26.64 32.34
N ALA A 338 -17.27 26.70 33.62
CA ALA A 338 -17.28 25.51 34.46
C ALA A 338 -18.29 24.50 33.91
N LEU A 339 -17.87 23.23 33.79
CA LEU A 339 -18.75 22.16 33.36
C LEU A 339 -19.71 21.77 34.48
N PRO A 340 -20.99 21.51 34.17
CA PRO A 340 -21.93 20.98 35.15
C PRO A 340 -21.61 19.52 35.47
N ASP A 341 -22.11 19.04 36.61
CA ASP A 341 -22.21 17.60 36.85
C ASP A 341 -23.35 17.03 36.00
N PHE A 342 -23.02 16.56 34.79
CA PHE A 342 -23.98 16.02 33.84
C PHE A 342 -24.82 14.88 34.45
N SER A 343 -24.20 14.03 35.27
CA SER A 343 -24.87 12.87 35.88
C SER A 343 -26.00 13.28 36.82
N ARG A 344 -25.85 14.42 37.52
CA ARG A 344 -26.80 14.96 38.49
C ARG A 344 -27.74 16.03 37.93
N ALA A 345 -27.47 16.58 36.75
CA ALA A 345 -28.33 17.58 36.11
C ALA A 345 -29.73 17.00 35.79
N THR A 346 -30.79 17.81 35.89
CA THR A 346 -32.14 17.39 35.46
C THR A 346 -32.23 17.28 33.94
N ASP A 347 -33.25 16.60 33.43
CA ASP A 347 -33.45 16.49 31.98
C ASP A 347 -33.65 17.88 31.32
N GLU A 348 -34.35 18.81 31.98
CA GLU A 348 -34.50 20.20 31.52
C GLU A 348 -33.15 20.91 31.42
N ALA A 349 -32.30 20.74 32.44
CA ALA A 349 -30.96 21.32 32.47
C ALA A 349 -30.07 20.72 31.37
N LEU A 350 -30.14 19.40 31.15
CA LEU A 350 -29.42 18.73 30.07
C LEU A 350 -29.89 19.18 28.69
N VAL A 351 -31.20 19.32 28.47
CA VAL A 351 -31.73 19.87 27.20
C VAL A 351 -31.24 21.32 27.01
N LYS A 352 -31.16 22.12 28.07
CA LYS A 352 -30.61 23.48 28.01
C LYS A 352 -29.14 23.50 27.62
N LEU A 353 -28.34 22.51 28.04
CA LEU A 353 -26.93 22.38 27.68
C LEU A 353 -26.71 22.05 26.19
N LEU A 354 -27.73 21.56 25.47
CA LEU A 354 -27.66 21.42 24.01
C LEU A 354 -27.55 22.77 23.27
N GLU A 355 -27.88 23.89 23.95
CA GLU A 355 -27.63 25.25 23.45
C GLU A 355 -26.16 25.70 23.63
N SER A 356 -25.30 24.89 24.23
CA SER A 356 -23.88 25.22 24.39
C SER A 356 -23.22 25.48 23.03
N PRO A 357 -22.34 26.49 22.92
CA PRO A 357 -21.57 26.72 21.70
C PRO A 357 -20.55 25.61 21.41
N GLY A 358 -20.11 24.83 22.42
CA GLY A 358 -19.15 23.72 22.26
C GLY A 358 -19.81 22.39 21.90
N HIS A 359 -19.28 21.71 20.88
CA HIS A 359 -19.78 20.41 20.43
C HIS A 359 -19.71 19.33 21.50
N ARG A 360 -18.60 19.24 22.23
CA ARG A 360 -18.37 18.20 23.25
C ARG A 360 -19.36 18.32 24.41
N THR A 361 -19.72 19.55 24.81
CA THR A 361 -20.77 19.78 25.82
C THR A 361 -22.14 19.31 25.32
N ARG A 362 -22.50 19.61 24.06
CA ARG A 362 -23.76 19.16 23.47
C ARG A 362 -23.84 17.63 23.40
N LEU A 363 -22.73 16.99 23.00
CA LEU A 363 -22.63 15.54 22.91
C LEU A 363 -22.82 14.90 24.30
N GLU A 364 -22.06 15.32 25.31
CA GLU A 364 -22.17 14.74 26.66
C GLU A 364 -23.57 14.91 27.26
N ALA A 365 -24.19 16.08 27.07
CA ALA A 365 -25.55 16.33 27.55
C ALA A 365 -26.58 15.42 26.85
N GLN A 366 -26.50 15.27 25.53
CA GLN A 366 -27.39 14.38 24.77
C GLN A 366 -27.19 12.92 25.16
N ARG A 367 -25.93 12.46 25.23
CA ARG A 367 -25.58 11.08 25.60
C ARG A 367 -26.06 10.76 27.02
N THR A 368 -25.98 11.71 27.94
CA THR A 368 -26.55 11.56 29.29
C THR A 368 -28.06 11.38 29.26
N LEU A 369 -28.80 12.19 28.47
CA LEU A 369 -30.25 12.02 28.30
C LEU A 369 -30.62 10.64 27.72
N LEU A 370 -29.80 10.12 26.80
CA LEU A 370 -30.06 8.83 26.13
C LEU A 370 -29.72 7.61 26.99
N ARG A 371 -28.88 7.78 28.03
CA ARG A 371 -28.65 6.74 29.06
C ARG A 371 -29.79 6.64 30.07
N ARG A 372 -30.66 7.65 30.14
CA ARG A 372 -31.84 7.68 31.02
C ARG A 372 -33.06 7.08 30.34
N ASP A 373 -34.00 6.62 31.16
CA ASP A 373 -35.30 6.14 30.69
C ASP A 373 -36.01 7.21 29.85
N ASP A 374 -36.75 6.76 28.84
CA ASP A 374 -37.55 7.66 28.01
C ASP A 374 -38.74 8.21 28.77
N SER A 375 -38.99 9.52 28.63
CA SER A 375 -40.15 10.19 29.20
C SER A 375 -40.83 11.09 28.16
N PRO A 376 -42.18 11.19 28.14
CA PRO A 376 -42.89 12.12 27.28
C PRO A 376 -42.50 13.58 27.50
N ALA A 377 -42.15 13.96 28.75
CA ALA A 377 -41.72 15.32 29.08
C ALA A 377 -40.38 15.65 28.39
N THR A 378 -39.39 14.77 28.51
CA THR A 378 -38.07 14.91 27.89
C THR A 378 -38.18 14.92 26.37
N ARG A 379 -39.01 14.05 25.78
CA ARG A 379 -39.32 14.08 24.34
C ARG A 379 -39.93 15.41 23.91
N GLY A 380 -40.89 15.94 24.67
CA GLY A 380 -41.51 17.23 24.41
C GLY A 380 -40.50 18.38 24.38
N LEU A 381 -39.57 18.42 25.34
CA LEU A 381 -38.50 19.42 25.42
C LEU A 381 -37.55 19.33 24.21
N LEU A 382 -37.13 18.12 23.83
CA LEU A 382 -36.24 17.89 22.69
C LEU A 382 -36.91 18.28 21.36
N LEU A 383 -38.18 17.89 21.16
CA LEU A 383 -38.95 18.26 19.96
C LEU A 383 -39.15 19.78 19.88
N ALA A 384 -39.45 20.44 20.99
CA ALA A 384 -39.58 21.89 21.04
C ALA A 384 -38.25 22.57 20.68
N LEU A 385 -37.12 22.09 21.20
CA LEU A 385 -35.80 22.63 20.88
C LEU A 385 -35.40 22.39 19.42
N ALA A 386 -35.70 21.22 18.86
CA ALA A 386 -35.44 20.92 17.44
C ALA A 386 -36.27 21.82 16.50
N ALA A 387 -37.49 22.16 16.90
CA ALA A 387 -38.40 23.04 16.15
C ALA A 387 -38.06 24.54 16.28
N ASP A 388 -37.32 24.95 17.31
CA ASP A 388 -37.02 26.37 17.58
C ASP A 388 -36.03 26.96 16.58
N LYS A 389 -36.54 27.73 15.62
CA LYS A 389 -35.77 28.36 14.54
C LYS A 389 -34.85 29.49 15.03
N SER A 390 -35.02 29.97 16.27
CA SER A 390 -34.14 30.98 16.86
C SER A 390 -32.80 30.39 17.31
N LYS A 391 -32.69 29.06 17.38
CA LYS A 391 -31.49 28.35 17.83
C LYS A 391 -30.56 27.98 16.67
N PRO A 392 -29.24 27.90 16.93
CA PRO A 392 -28.29 27.39 15.94
C PRO A 392 -28.67 25.99 15.43
N LEU A 393 -28.37 25.73 14.16
CA LEU A 393 -28.73 24.45 13.54
C LEU A 393 -28.12 23.24 14.27
N ALA A 394 -26.86 23.34 14.72
CA ALA A 394 -26.19 22.28 15.49
C ALA A 394 -26.93 21.92 16.80
N THR A 395 -27.48 22.91 17.52
CA THR A 395 -28.31 22.70 18.70
C THR A 395 -29.59 21.96 18.35
N ARG A 396 -30.26 22.38 17.29
CA ARG A 396 -31.52 21.77 16.83
C ARG A 396 -31.30 20.32 16.38
N ILE A 397 -30.17 20.04 15.73
CA ILE A 397 -29.76 18.69 15.32
C ILE A 397 -29.44 17.80 16.52
N ALA A 398 -28.72 18.33 17.53
CA ALA A 398 -28.48 17.59 18.76
C ALA A 398 -29.80 17.19 19.46
N ALA A 399 -30.79 18.10 19.47
CA ALA A 399 -32.11 17.81 20.00
C ALA A 399 -32.88 16.77 19.15
N LEU A 400 -32.86 16.92 17.82
CA LEU A 400 -33.44 15.97 16.86
C LEU A 400 -32.90 14.55 17.08
N TYR A 401 -31.59 14.39 17.19
CA TYR A 401 -30.99 13.07 17.42
C TYR A 401 -31.22 12.56 18.85
N GLY A 402 -31.41 13.44 19.84
CA GLY A 402 -31.82 13.06 21.18
C GLY A 402 -33.22 12.40 21.22
N VAL A 403 -34.10 12.74 20.28
CA VAL A 403 -35.43 12.11 20.16
C VAL A 403 -35.44 10.94 19.15
N SER A 404 -34.76 11.06 18.01
CA SER A 404 -34.83 10.04 16.95
C SER A 404 -34.11 8.75 17.30
N GLN A 405 -33.02 8.81 18.08
CA GLN A 405 -32.26 7.62 18.51
C GLN A 405 -33.12 6.64 19.34
N ARG A 406 -34.19 7.13 19.98
CA ARG A 406 -35.13 6.30 20.72
C ARG A 406 -35.96 5.37 19.80
N ASN A 407 -36.01 5.63 18.49
CA ASN A 407 -36.69 4.79 17.48
C ASN A 407 -35.81 3.68 16.89
N VAL A 408 -34.51 3.62 17.23
CA VAL A 408 -33.57 2.71 16.55
C VAL A 408 -33.87 1.25 16.90
N GLY A 409 -34.01 0.94 18.19
CA GLY A 409 -34.27 -0.43 18.67
C GLY A 409 -35.71 -0.87 18.46
N ALA A 410 -36.66 -0.16 19.07
CA ALA A 410 -38.09 -0.40 18.97
C ALA A 410 -38.78 0.86 18.41
N PRO A 411 -39.23 0.86 17.14
CA PRO A 411 -39.81 2.05 16.54
C PRO A 411 -41.18 2.38 17.15
N ASP A 412 -41.37 3.65 17.55
CA ASP A 412 -42.64 4.21 18.03
C ASP A 412 -43.27 5.08 16.92
N GLU A 413 -44.45 4.69 16.41
CA GLU A 413 -45.15 5.43 15.36
C GLU A 413 -45.45 6.88 15.74
N ALA A 414 -45.80 7.14 17.00
CA ALA A 414 -46.08 8.50 17.47
C ALA A 414 -44.82 9.36 17.44
N ASN A 415 -43.69 8.78 17.84
CA ASN A 415 -42.40 9.45 17.80
C ASN A 415 -41.90 9.66 16.35
N ILE A 416 -42.04 8.66 15.48
CA ILE A 416 -41.73 8.78 14.04
C ILE A 416 -42.54 9.93 13.42
N LYS A 417 -43.83 10.00 13.71
CA LYS A 417 -44.71 11.08 13.23
C LYS A 417 -44.27 12.45 13.74
N ALA A 418 -43.89 12.56 15.01
CA ALA A 418 -43.41 13.80 15.62
C ALA A 418 -42.09 14.27 14.99
N VAL A 419 -41.14 13.34 14.79
CA VAL A 419 -39.87 13.63 14.10
C VAL A 419 -40.12 14.01 12.64
N ALA A 420 -40.99 13.30 11.93
CA ALA A 420 -41.34 13.60 10.54
C ALA A 420 -41.96 14.99 10.36
N ALA A 421 -42.70 15.50 11.35
CA ALA A 421 -43.28 16.84 11.28
C ALA A 421 -42.21 17.95 11.20
N LEU A 422 -41.01 17.72 11.75
CA LEU A 422 -39.88 18.66 11.67
C LEU A 422 -39.35 18.83 10.23
N ALA A 423 -39.60 17.86 9.35
CA ALA A 423 -39.16 17.90 7.95
C ALA A 423 -39.87 18.99 7.11
N SER A 424 -40.88 19.66 7.66
CA SER A 424 -41.51 20.82 7.04
C SER A 424 -40.60 22.06 7.00
N GLU A 425 -39.55 22.10 7.85
CA GLU A 425 -38.59 23.20 7.90
C GLU A 425 -37.33 22.89 7.06
N PRO A 426 -37.03 23.65 5.99
CA PRO A 426 -35.96 23.30 5.04
C PRO A 426 -34.56 23.13 5.68
N ALA A 427 -34.21 23.95 6.66
CA ALA A 427 -32.88 23.91 7.28
C ALA A 427 -32.58 22.60 8.05
N ILE A 428 -33.61 21.96 8.62
CA ILE A 428 -33.45 20.72 9.41
C ILE A 428 -33.90 19.48 8.64
N GLN A 429 -34.69 19.65 7.58
CA GLN A 429 -35.22 18.58 6.73
C GLN A 429 -34.18 17.50 6.33
N PRO A 430 -32.97 17.83 5.80
CA PRO A 430 -32.00 16.80 5.42
C PRO A 430 -31.60 15.90 6.60
N TYR A 431 -31.53 16.42 7.82
CA TYR A 431 -31.17 15.67 9.01
C TYR A 431 -32.33 14.83 9.54
N VAL A 432 -33.56 15.32 9.39
CA VAL A 432 -34.78 14.55 9.71
C VAL A 432 -34.87 13.32 8.80
N LEU A 433 -34.57 13.47 7.51
CA LEU A 433 -34.58 12.36 6.55
C LEU A 433 -33.54 11.27 6.90
N LEU A 434 -32.33 11.65 7.31
CA LEU A 434 -31.32 10.69 7.79
C LEU A 434 -31.74 10.02 9.10
N ALA A 435 -32.21 10.80 10.08
CA ALA A 435 -32.66 10.30 11.37
C ALA A 435 -33.80 9.26 11.24
N LEU A 436 -34.74 9.51 10.33
CA LEU A 436 -35.81 8.57 10.02
C LEU A 436 -35.30 7.38 9.19
N GLY A 437 -34.33 7.60 8.31
CA GLY A 437 -33.61 6.54 7.61
C GLY A 437 -32.99 5.49 8.54
N ASP A 438 -32.63 5.89 9.76
CA ASP A 438 -32.03 5.02 10.78
C ASP A 438 -33.03 4.47 11.82
N SER A 439 -34.33 4.77 11.68
CA SER A 439 -35.39 4.27 12.57
C SER A 439 -35.71 2.79 12.30
N GLY A 440 -36.04 2.04 13.35
CA GLY A 440 -36.51 0.66 13.24
C GLY A 440 -35.48 -0.31 12.67
N LEU A 441 -34.28 -0.34 13.27
CA LEU A 441 -33.13 -1.13 12.81
C LEU A 441 -33.47 -2.62 12.57
N ALA A 442 -34.26 -3.26 13.44
CA ALA A 442 -34.69 -4.64 13.23
C ALA A 442 -35.79 -4.77 12.15
N ALA A 443 -36.71 -3.81 12.10
CA ALA A 443 -37.84 -3.82 11.15
C ALA A 443 -37.38 -3.61 9.70
N ARG A 444 -36.37 -2.75 9.47
CA ARG A 444 -35.81 -2.50 8.14
C ARG A 444 -35.14 -3.73 7.52
N GLU A 445 -34.56 -4.65 8.31
CA GLU A 445 -33.99 -5.90 7.75
C GLU A 445 -35.09 -6.85 7.26
N GLN A 446 -36.26 -6.77 7.87
CA GLN A 446 -37.45 -7.52 7.45
C GLN A 446 -38.24 -6.79 6.35
N ALA A 447 -37.65 -5.74 5.74
CA ALA A 447 -38.29 -4.88 4.74
C ALA A 447 -39.64 -4.28 5.20
N ARG A 448 -39.78 -4.00 6.50
CA ARG A 448 -40.95 -3.35 7.10
C ARG A 448 -40.57 -1.94 7.57
N SER A 449 -40.76 -0.95 6.71
CA SER A 449 -40.58 0.47 7.07
C SER A 449 -41.85 1.04 7.70
N LEU A 450 -41.70 1.72 8.83
CA LEU A 450 -42.75 2.54 9.45
C LEU A 450 -42.66 4.01 9.03
N VAL A 451 -41.63 4.37 8.26
CA VAL A 451 -41.42 5.74 7.78
C VAL A 451 -42.21 5.95 6.50
N PRO A 452 -43.06 6.99 6.40
CA PRO A 452 -43.85 7.25 5.19
C PRO A 452 -42.96 7.50 3.97
N ALA A 453 -43.13 6.69 2.91
CA ALA A 453 -42.41 6.86 1.64
C ALA A 453 -42.61 8.25 1.00
N SER A 454 -43.76 8.88 1.23
CA SER A 454 -44.07 10.24 0.76
C SER A 454 -43.09 11.29 1.29
N LEU A 455 -42.48 11.06 2.46
CA LEU A 455 -41.50 11.96 3.03
C LEU A 455 -40.21 11.97 2.20
N PHE A 456 -39.68 10.79 1.88
CA PHE A 456 -38.50 10.68 1.02
C PHE A 456 -38.80 11.15 -0.40
N SER A 457 -39.98 10.83 -0.95
CA SER A 457 -40.41 11.34 -2.27
C SER A 457 -40.43 12.88 -2.32
N ALA A 458 -40.89 13.54 -1.25
CA ALA A 458 -40.85 15.00 -1.15
C ALA A 458 -39.40 15.53 -1.06
N GLY A 459 -38.54 14.88 -0.28
CA GLY A 459 -37.12 15.25 -0.15
C GLY A 459 -36.35 15.15 -1.47
N MET A 460 -36.60 14.11 -2.28
CA MET A 460 -36.00 13.94 -3.61
C MET A 460 -36.38 15.05 -4.60
N LYS A 461 -37.48 15.77 -4.35
CA LYS A 461 -37.96 16.89 -5.17
C LYS A 461 -37.50 18.25 -4.65
N SER A 462 -36.69 18.28 -3.58
CA SER A 462 -36.20 19.53 -2.98
C SER A 462 -35.22 20.26 -3.90
N SER A 463 -35.24 21.59 -3.86
CA SER A 463 -34.22 22.42 -4.51
C SER A 463 -32.85 22.31 -3.81
N ASP A 464 -32.82 21.94 -2.53
CA ASP A 464 -31.57 21.73 -1.78
C ASP A 464 -30.96 20.36 -2.07
N ALA A 465 -29.68 20.36 -2.50
CA ALA A 465 -28.98 19.16 -2.93
C ALA A 465 -28.75 18.14 -1.81
N GLN A 466 -28.41 18.58 -0.58
CA GLN A 466 -28.23 17.66 0.55
C GLN A 466 -29.56 17.02 0.97
N THR A 467 -30.67 17.76 0.86
CA THR A 467 -32.01 17.20 1.10
C THR A 467 -32.31 16.08 0.12
N ARG A 468 -32.04 16.27 -1.18
CA ARG A 468 -32.21 15.21 -2.18
C ARG A 468 -31.31 14.01 -1.87
N LEU A 469 -30.03 14.23 -1.58
CA LEU A 469 -29.08 13.19 -1.22
C LEU A 469 -29.55 12.37 -0.01
N ASN A 470 -29.91 13.04 1.07
CA ASN A 470 -30.34 12.40 2.31
C ASN A 470 -31.70 11.69 2.17
N ALA A 471 -32.56 12.15 1.27
CA ALA A 471 -33.79 11.45 0.92
C ALA A 471 -33.49 10.10 0.24
N VAL A 472 -32.53 10.06 -0.69
CA VAL A 472 -32.08 8.82 -1.35
C VAL A 472 -31.46 7.87 -0.34
N ILE A 473 -30.55 8.35 0.52
CA ILE A 473 -29.91 7.53 1.55
C ILE A 473 -30.95 6.97 2.53
N GLY A 474 -31.86 7.82 3.02
CA GLY A 474 -32.90 7.41 3.95
C GLY A 474 -33.87 6.38 3.35
N ALA A 475 -34.33 6.60 2.10
CA ALA A 475 -35.18 5.65 1.39
C ALA A 475 -34.49 4.30 1.18
N THR A 476 -33.18 4.31 0.86
CA THR A 476 -32.36 3.12 0.66
C THR A 476 -32.21 2.33 1.96
N ARG A 477 -31.88 2.99 3.07
CA ARG A 477 -31.75 2.35 4.39
C ARG A 477 -33.07 1.74 4.87
N GLN A 478 -34.20 2.36 4.53
CA GLN A 478 -35.54 1.84 4.82
C GLN A 478 -36.02 0.79 3.80
N ARG A 479 -35.20 0.43 2.81
CA ARG A 479 -35.52 -0.53 1.74
C ARG A 479 -36.81 -0.18 0.97
N THR A 480 -37.06 1.11 0.73
CA THR A 480 -38.30 1.63 0.11
C THR A 480 -38.27 1.46 -1.43
N THR A 481 -38.39 0.22 -1.92
CA THR A 481 -38.33 -0.10 -3.37
C THR A 481 -39.44 0.56 -4.20
N SER A 482 -40.57 0.93 -3.59
CA SER A 482 -41.66 1.64 -4.26
C SER A 482 -41.27 3.03 -4.79
N LEU A 483 -40.16 3.60 -4.32
CA LEU A 483 -39.61 4.88 -4.78
C LEU A 483 -38.53 4.73 -5.86
N ALA A 484 -38.32 3.53 -6.40
CA ALA A 484 -37.30 3.32 -7.43
C ALA A 484 -37.42 4.25 -8.64
N PRO A 485 -38.62 4.58 -9.18
CA PRO A 485 -38.75 5.57 -10.26
C PRO A 485 -38.29 6.98 -9.85
N GLU A 486 -38.65 7.45 -8.66
CA GLU A 486 -38.21 8.76 -8.17
C GLU A 486 -36.70 8.80 -7.88
N ILE A 487 -36.13 7.71 -7.36
CA ILE A 487 -34.69 7.57 -7.20
C ILE A 487 -34.01 7.62 -8.58
N ALA A 488 -34.49 6.84 -9.56
CA ALA A 488 -33.93 6.79 -10.91
C ALA A 488 -33.98 8.15 -11.63
N ALA A 489 -34.95 9.00 -11.33
CA ALA A 489 -35.02 10.35 -11.88
C ALA A 489 -33.80 11.23 -11.51
N LEU A 490 -33.10 10.91 -10.42
CA LEU A 490 -31.89 11.62 -9.97
C LEU A 490 -30.59 11.14 -10.64
N LEU A 491 -30.64 10.15 -11.54
CA LEU A 491 -29.47 9.69 -12.32
C LEU A 491 -28.91 10.75 -13.28
N GLY A 492 -29.68 11.81 -13.52
CA GLY A 492 -29.30 12.99 -14.30
C GLY A 492 -29.15 14.27 -13.46
N ASP A 493 -29.03 14.18 -12.13
CA ASP A 493 -28.82 15.35 -11.27
C ASP A 493 -27.52 16.09 -11.65
N GLY A 494 -27.50 17.40 -11.41
CA GLY A 494 -26.32 18.24 -11.66
C GLY A 494 -25.20 18.07 -10.62
N ASP A 495 -25.50 17.41 -9.49
CA ASP A 495 -24.55 17.09 -8.43
C ASP A 495 -24.04 15.65 -8.57
N ASP A 496 -22.73 15.49 -8.81
CA ASP A 496 -22.15 14.16 -9.09
C ASP A 496 -22.21 13.21 -7.89
N VAL A 497 -22.24 13.72 -6.64
CA VAL A 497 -22.39 12.87 -5.44
C VAL A 497 -23.81 12.30 -5.36
N ILE A 498 -24.83 13.09 -5.72
CA ILE A 498 -26.21 12.59 -5.84
C ILE A 498 -26.30 11.53 -6.93
N VAL A 499 -25.71 11.77 -8.10
CA VAL A 499 -25.73 10.81 -9.21
C VAL A 499 -25.08 9.48 -8.78
N HIS A 500 -23.89 9.52 -8.19
CA HIS A 500 -23.19 8.33 -7.70
C HIS A 500 -24.00 7.58 -6.63
N THR A 501 -24.51 8.30 -5.63
CA THR A 501 -25.31 7.72 -4.54
C THR A 501 -26.60 7.11 -5.07
N THR A 502 -27.21 7.73 -6.07
CA THR A 502 -28.41 7.22 -6.75
C THR A 502 -28.11 5.91 -7.48
N GLN A 503 -26.98 5.83 -8.18
CA GLN A 503 -26.58 4.58 -8.86
C GLN A 503 -26.39 3.43 -7.86
N ARG A 504 -25.75 3.72 -6.74
CA ARG A 504 -25.54 2.78 -5.63
C ARG A 504 -26.86 2.37 -4.99
N ALA A 505 -27.75 3.33 -4.72
CA ALA A 505 -29.06 3.11 -4.13
C ALA A 505 -29.93 2.16 -4.97
N LEU A 506 -30.03 2.40 -6.27
CA LEU A 506 -30.80 1.52 -7.18
C LEU A 506 -30.24 0.11 -7.18
N ALA A 507 -28.92 -0.05 -7.23
CA ALA A 507 -28.26 -1.36 -7.17
C ALA A 507 -28.49 -2.07 -5.84
N MET A 508 -28.43 -1.37 -4.71
CA MET A 508 -28.70 -1.93 -3.38
C MET A 508 -30.17 -2.31 -3.17
N LEU A 509 -31.10 -1.58 -3.80
CA LEU A 509 -32.53 -1.90 -3.78
C LEU A 509 -32.91 -3.00 -4.80
N ASP A 510 -31.99 -3.38 -5.69
CA ASP A 510 -32.15 -4.37 -6.76
C ASP A 510 -33.40 -4.08 -7.64
N THR A 511 -33.51 -2.85 -8.14
CA THR A 511 -34.67 -2.39 -8.94
C THR A 511 -34.29 -2.11 -10.41
N PRO A 512 -34.04 -3.14 -11.24
CA PRO A 512 -33.56 -2.96 -12.60
C PRO A 512 -34.59 -2.33 -13.55
N ASP A 513 -35.89 -2.50 -13.31
CA ASP A 513 -36.95 -1.95 -14.18
C ASP A 513 -36.93 -0.43 -14.26
N ALA A 514 -36.65 0.25 -13.13
CA ALA A 514 -36.52 1.71 -13.10
C ALA A 514 -35.32 2.19 -13.94
N CYS A 515 -34.20 1.45 -13.92
CA CYS A 515 -33.04 1.75 -14.74
C CYS A 515 -33.32 1.49 -16.23
N PHE A 516 -33.96 0.36 -16.57
CA PHE A 516 -34.31 0.03 -17.94
C PHE A 516 -35.28 1.04 -18.56
N ALA A 517 -36.24 1.56 -17.79
CA ALA A 517 -37.13 2.63 -18.24
C ALA A 517 -36.35 3.88 -18.71
N ILE A 518 -35.25 4.23 -18.04
CA ILE A 518 -34.37 5.34 -18.44
C ILE A 518 -33.54 4.96 -19.68
N VAL A 519 -32.99 3.74 -19.73
CA VAL A 519 -32.21 3.25 -20.89
C VAL A 519 -33.05 3.28 -22.17
N ASP A 520 -34.33 2.92 -22.07
CA ASP A 520 -35.26 2.85 -23.20
C ASP A 520 -35.87 4.22 -23.56
N ASP A 521 -35.68 5.25 -22.74
CA ASP A 521 -36.15 6.60 -23.03
C ASP A 521 -35.19 7.34 -23.97
N GLU A 522 -35.59 7.46 -25.25
CA GLU A 522 -34.86 8.21 -26.26
C GLU A 522 -34.73 9.70 -25.92
N LYS A 523 -35.63 10.25 -25.10
CA LYS A 523 -35.59 11.66 -24.66
C LYS A 523 -34.62 11.89 -23.51
N ALA A 524 -34.22 10.84 -22.80
CA ALA A 524 -33.24 10.96 -21.72
C ALA A 524 -31.89 11.46 -22.29
N ALA A 525 -31.15 12.24 -21.49
CA ALA A 525 -29.80 12.62 -21.88
C ALA A 525 -28.88 11.39 -21.91
N ALA A 526 -27.86 11.40 -22.79
CA ALA A 526 -26.91 10.28 -22.90
C ALA A 526 -26.24 9.96 -21.56
N LYS A 527 -25.77 10.97 -20.81
CA LYS A 527 -25.19 10.81 -19.47
C LYS A 527 -26.16 10.11 -18.50
N THR A 528 -27.45 10.43 -18.58
CA THR A 528 -28.49 9.82 -17.72
C THR A 528 -28.70 8.34 -18.06
N ARG A 529 -28.73 7.99 -19.34
CA ARG A 529 -28.76 6.57 -19.78
C ARG A 529 -27.51 5.82 -19.34
N ASP A 530 -26.34 6.43 -19.44
CA ASP A 530 -25.08 5.84 -18.96
C ASP A 530 -25.09 5.62 -17.43
N SER A 531 -25.66 6.56 -16.66
CA SER A 531 -25.90 6.40 -15.22
C SER A 531 -26.84 5.23 -14.90
N ALA A 532 -27.89 5.03 -15.70
CA ALA A 532 -28.79 3.88 -15.54
C ALA A 532 -28.07 2.55 -15.82
N LEU A 533 -27.25 2.49 -16.89
CA LEU A 533 -26.41 1.33 -17.21
C LEU A 533 -25.35 1.07 -16.11
N ARG A 534 -24.81 2.14 -15.52
CA ARG A 534 -23.91 2.08 -14.34
C ARG A 534 -24.56 1.42 -13.13
N SER A 535 -25.85 1.63 -12.93
CA SER A 535 -26.62 1.00 -11.86
C SER A 535 -26.86 -0.49 -12.17
N LEU A 536 -27.33 -0.79 -13.39
CA LEU A 536 -27.63 -2.15 -13.85
C LEU A 536 -26.43 -3.08 -13.75
N ARG A 537 -25.23 -2.60 -14.10
CA ARG A 537 -24.03 -3.44 -14.07
C ARG A 537 -23.53 -3.81 -12.66
N MET A 538 -24.17 -3.31 -11.61
CA MET A 538 -23.94 -3.74 -10.22
C MET A 538 -24.98 -4.78 -9.74
N MET A 539 -25.96 -5.13 -10.58
CA MET A 539 -27.07 -6.02 -10.26
C MET A 539 -26.89 -7.39 -10.96
N HIS A 540 -26.34 -8.38 -10.25
CA HIS A 540 -26.09 -9.73 -10.77
C HIS A 540 -27.36 -10.59 -10.76
N THR A 541 -28.31 -10.27 -11.63
CA THR A 541 -29.56 -11.02 -11.78
C THR A 541 -29.80 -11.46 -13.23
N PRO A 542 -30.48 -12.60 -13.46
CA PRO A 542 -30.84 -13.04 -14.81
C PRO A 542 -31.64 -12.00 -15.60
N GLN A 543 -32.56 -11.27 -14.93
CA GLN A 543 -33.35 -10.20 -15.53
C GLN A 543 -32.49 -9.11 -16.16
N VAL A 544 -31.40 -8.72 -15.50
CA VAL A 544 -30.50 -7.68 -16.00
C VAL A 544 -29.69 -8.19 -17.19
N ALA A 545 -29.10 -9.39 -17.09
CA ALA A 545 -28.34 -9.99 -18.18
C ALA A 545 -29.19 -10.15 -19.45
N ASP A 546 -30.37 -10.75 -19.32
CA ASP A 546 -31.31 -10.94 -20.43
C ASP A 546 -31.80 -9.60 -21.00
N GLY A 547 -32.09 -8.63 -20.12
CA GLY A 547 -32.53 -7.30 -20.51
C GLY A 547 -31.47 -6.53 -21.31
N LEU A 548 -30.19 -6.63 -20.93
CA LEU A 548 -29.08 -6.00 -21.65
C LEU A 548 -28.79 -6.69 -22.98
N ILE A 549 -28.80 -8.03 -23.03
CA ILE A 549 -28.58 -8.81 -24.26
C ILE A 549 -29.68 -8.51 -25.28
N LYS A 550 -30.94 -8.49 -24.85
CA LYS A 550 -32.08 -8.16 -25.72
C LYS A 550 -31.94 -6.77 -26.34
N ARG A 551 -31.53 -5.77 -25.55
CA ARG A 551 -31.29 -4.40 -26.03
C ARG A 551 -30.12 -4.36 -26.99
N LEU A 552 -29.00 -5.01 -26.65
CA LEU A 552 -27.82 -5.09 -27.53
C LEU A 552 -28.17 -5.68 -28.91
N ALA A 553 -29.09 -6.64 -28.99
CA ALA A 553 -29.49 -7.25 -30.26
C ALA A 553 -30.23 -6.30 -31.21
N VAL A 554 -30.91 -5.27 -30.69
CA VAL A 554 -31.74 -4.35 -31.47
C VAL A 554 -31.17 -2.92 -31.55
N THR A 555 -30.23 -2.56 -30.69
CA THR A 555 -29.58 -1.24 -30.70
C THR A 555 -28.56 -1.14 -31.84
N ASN A 556 -28.77 -0.14 -32.68
CA ASN A 556 -27.86 0.26 -33.75
C ASN A 556 -26.99 1.45 -33.34
N GLY A 557 -25.85 1.62 -34.00
CA GLY A 557 -24.93 2.73 -33.74
C GLY A 557 -23.95 2.43 -32.61
N MET A 558 -22.67 2.72 -32.87
CA MET A 558 -21.58 2.33 -31.99
C MET A 558 -21.73 2.94 -30.58
N ASP A 559 -22.04 4.23 -30.46
CA ASP A 559 -22.02 4.91 -29.16
C ASP A 559 -23.12 4.43 -28.22
N ALA A 560 -24.32 4.13 -28.73
CA ALA A 560 -25.41 3.55 -27.94
C ALA A 560 -25.10 2.11 -27.48
N ARG A 561 -24.36 1.34 -28.29
CA ARG A 561 -23.99 -0.04 -27.98
C ARG A 561 -22.87 -0.15 -26.95
N LYS A 562 -21.93 0.80 -26.90
CA LYS A 562 -20.78 0.80 -25.97
C LYS A 562 -21.22 0.65 -24.52
N GLY A 563 -22.24 1.39 -24.07
CA GLY A 563 -22.73 1.32 -22.70
C GLY A 563 -23.30 -0.06 -22.33
N LEU A 564 -24.06 -0.68 -23.25
CA LEU A 564 -24.61 -2.03 -23.08
C LEU A 564 -23.49 -3.08 -23.00
N LEU A 565 -22.49 -2.97 -23.87
CA LEU A 565 -21.33 -3.86 -23.89
C LEU A 565 -20.48 -3.74 -22.62
N ALA A 566 -20.24 -2.51 -22.14
CA ALA A 566 -19.53 -2.27 -20.89
C ALA A 566 -20.29 -2.84 -19.68
N ALA A 567 -21.62 -2.70 -19.65
CA ALA A 567 -22.46 -3.29 -18.61
C ALA A 567 -22.38 -4.83 -18.63
N LEU A 568 -22.41 -5.45 -19.81
CA LEU A 568 -22.26 -6.91 -19.94
C LEU A 568 -20.85 -7.38 -19.55
N CYS A 569 -19.79 -6.65 -19.92
CA CYS A 569 -18.43 -6.98 -19.46
C CYS A 569 -18.35 -6.95 -17.93
N ARG A 570 -18.92 -5.92 -17.31
CA ARG A 570 -18.95 -5.77 -15.86
C ARG A 570 -19.71 -6.91 -15.16
N LEU A 571 -20.82 -7.37 -15.75
CA LEU A 571 -21.64 -8.46 -15.23
C LEU A 571 -21.09 -9.85 -15.52
N HIS A 572 -20.06 -10.01 -16.34
CA HIS A 572 -19.57 -11.34 -16.75
C HIS A 572 -19.13 -12.19 -15.54
N PHE A 573 -18.52 -11.55 -14.54
CA PHE A 573 -18.13 -12.17 -13.27
C PHE A 573 -18.84 -11.52 -12.09
N THR A 574 -18.82 -12.20 -10.95
CA THR A 574 -19.08 -11.62 -9.63
C THR A 574 -17.81 -11.66 -8.77
N GLU A 575 -17.84 -11.06 -7.58
CA GLU A 575 -16.77 -11.26 -6.59
C GLU A 575 -16.91 -12.67 -6.01
N GLY A 576 -15.86 -13.47 -6.13
CA GLY A 576 -15.77 -14.79 -5.55
C GLY A 576 -15.69 -14.75 -4.02
N LYS A 577 -15.94 -15.91 -3.39
CA LYS A 577 -15.80 -16.04 -1.94
C LYS A 577 -14.39 -15.62 -1.51
N TRP A 578 -14.31 -14.59 -0.68
CA TRP A 578 -13.02 -14.15 -0.16
C TRP A 578 -12.43 -15.19 0.78
N THR A 579 -11.16 -15.52 0.57
CA THR A 579 -10.40 -16.53 1.33
C THR A 579 -9.34 -15.93 2.27
N GLY A 580 -9.40 -14.62 2.52
CA GLY A 580 -8.42 -13.89 3.35
C GLY A 580 -7.21 -13.36 2.59
N ALA A 581 -7.10 -13.62 1.28
CA ALA A 581 -6.03 -13.06 0.46
C ALA A 581 -6.18 -11.52 0.33
N GLY A 582 -5.13 -10.77 0.69
CA GLY A 582 -5.04 -9.32 0.52
C GLY A 582 -4.20 -8.90 -0.70
N TRP A 583 -3.86 -7.62 -0.80
CA TRP A 583 -2.94 -7.07 -1.79
C TRP A 583 -1.75 -6.38 -1.12
N GLY A 584 -0.65 -6.24 -1.87
CA GLY A 584 0.45 -5.36 -1.46
C GLY A 584 0.10 -3.89 -1.69
N THR A 585 1.06 -2.99 -1.52
CA THR A 585 0.86 -1.54 -1.76
C THR A 585 0.50 -1.19 -3.20
N ARG A 586 0.60 -2.13 -4.14
CA ARG A 586 0.32 -1.96 -5.57
C ARG A 586 -0.70 -3.01 -6.04
N PRO A 587 -2.00 -2.78 -5.83
CA PRO A 587 -3.04 -3.72 -6.25
C PRO A 587 -3.13 -3.79 -7.78
N ASP A 588 -3.73 -4.87 -8.28
CA ASP A 588 -4.09 -4.97 -9.69
C ASP A 588 -5.27 -4.03 -9.98
N HIS A 589 -5.07 -3.13 -10.93
CA HIS A 589 -5.97 -2.04 -11.32
C HIS A 589 -7.07 -2.51 -12.28
N ARG A 590 -7.07 -3.78 -12.71
CA ARG A 590 -8.17 -4.39 -13.45
C ARG A 590 -9.24 -4.84 -12.46
N GLY A 591 -10.50 -4.78 -12.86
CA GLY A 591 -11.61 -4.98 -11.95
C GLY A 591 -12.96 -4.86 -12.64
N PRO A 592 -14.05 -4.91 -11.87
CA PRO A 592 -14.10 -4.41 -10.50
C PRO A 592 -13.81 -5.48 -9.46
N TYR A 593 -13.90 -6.76 -9.85
CA TYR A 593 -13.77 -7.86 -8.93
C TYR A 593 -12.32 -8.25 -8.77
N TYR A 594 -11.91 -8.41 -7.51
CA TYR A 594 -10.56 -8.82 -7.18
C TYR A 594 -10.38 -10.32 -7.46
N GLN A 595 -11.32 -11.14 -6.99
CA GLN A 595 -11.42 -12.57 -7.28
C GLN A 595 -12.61 -12.79 -8.22
N PRO A 596 -12.45 -12.61 -9.55
CA PRO A 596 -13.55 -12.86 -10.48
C PRO A 596 -14.00 -14.33 -10.38
N ALA A 597 -15.31 -14.54 -10.19
CA ALA A 597 -15.93 -15.86 -10.17
C ALA A 597 -17.09 -15.92 -11.17
N PRO A 598 -17.29 -17.06 -11.86
CA PRO A 598 -18.46 -17.26 -12.69
C PRO A 598 -19.73 -17.36 -11.82
N TRP A 599 -20.86 -17.00 -12.41
CA TRP A 599 -22.21 -17.11 -11.84
C TRP A 599 -23.18 -17.63 -12.93
N SER A 600 -24.48 -17.74 -12.61
CA SER A 600 -25.45 -18.44 -13.47
C SER A 600 -25.53 -17.90 -14.91
N GLU A 601 -25.21 -16.62 -15.13
CA GLU A 601 -25.31 -15.97 -16.45
C GLU A 601 -23.96 -15.79 -17.16
N THR A 602 -22.83 -16.20 -16.56
CA THR A 602 -21.49 -15.96 -17.13
C THR A 602 -21.35 -16.47 -18.56
N ASP A 603 -21.78 -17.70 -18.83
CA ASP A 603 -21.66 -18.32 -20.16
C ASP A 603 -22.55 -17.63 -21.20
N LYS A 604 -23.76 -17.25 -20.81
CA LYS A 604 -24.71 -16.52 -21.65
C LYS A 604 -24.15 -15.14 -22.03
N ILE A 605 -23.59 -14.42 -21.06
CA ILE A 605 -22.93 -13.13 -21.29
C ILE A 605 -21.70 -13.32 -22.18
N ALA A 606 -20.87 -14.34 -21.94
CA ALA A 606 -19.71 -14.65 -22.80
C ALA A 606 -20.13 -14.86 -24.26
N ALA A 607 -21.21 -15.61 -24.51
CA ALA A 607 -21.71 -15.84 -25.87
C ALA A 607 -22.07 -14.52 -26.58
N ALA A 608 -22.77 -13.62 -25.89
CA ALA A 608 -23.13 -12.30 -26.42
C ALA A 608 -21.88 -11.43 -26.71
N LEU A 609 -20.94 -11.37 -25.77
CA LEU A 609 -19.70 -10.60 -25.92
C LEU A 609 -18.82 -11.14 -27.06
N LYS A 610 -18.65 -12.46 -27.17
CA LYS A 610 -17.91 -13.10 -28.26
C LYS A 610 -18.54 -12.82 -29.62
N SER A 611 -19.86 -12.88 -29.71
CA SER A 611 -20.59 -12.53 -30.94
C SER A 611 -20.35 -11.06 -31.33
N ALA A 612 -20.36 -10.15 -30.36
CA ALA A 612 -20.10 -8.72 -30.59
C ALA A 612 -18.64 -8.47 -31.04
N VAL A 613 -17.65 -9.14 -30.45
CA VAL A 613 -16.24 -9.06 -30.88
C VAL A 613 -16.08 -9.53 -32.33
N ALA A 614 -16.70 -10.66 -32.69
CA ALA A 614 -16.56 -11.26 -34.01
C ALA A 614 -17.27 -10.46 -35.11
N GLY A 615 -18.51 -10.03 -34.85
CA GLY A 615 -19.38 -9.37 -35.83
C GLY A 615 -19.33 -7.84 -35.83
N GLY A 616 -18.77 -7.21 -34.80
CA GLY A 616 -18.80 -5.76 -34.62
C GLY A 616 -17.87 -4.98 -35.58
N PRO A 617 -18.21 -3.71 -35.92
CA PRO A 617 -17.31 -2.82 -36.65
C PRO A 617 -15.95 -2.67 -35.96
N PRO A 618 -14.86 -2.34 -36.69
CA PRO A 618 -13.51 -2.23 -36.12
C PRO A 618 -13.41 -1.39 -34.84
N GLY A 619 -14.07 -0.22 -34.79
CA GLY A 619 -14.07 0.65 -33.61
C GLY A 619 -14.81 0.06 -32.40
N GLU A 620 -15.92 -0.64 -32.63
CA GLU A 620 -16.66 -1.34 -31.56
C GLU A 620 -15.85 -2.54 -31.04
N ALA A 621 -15.24 -3.31 -31.94
CA ALA A 621 -14.39 -4.44 -31.56
C ALA A 621 -13.17 -3.97 -30.74
N SER A 622 -12.50 -2.89 -31.15
CA SER A 622 -11.36 -2.33 -30.39
C SER A 622 -11.77 -1.84 -29.01
N PHE A 623 -12.91 -1.16 -28.90
CA PHE A 623 -13.48 -0.74 -27.61
C PHE A 623 -13.76 -1.96 -26.72
N LEU A 624 -14.43 -2.98 -27.28
CA LEU A 624 -14.83 -4.16 -26.53
C LEU A 624 -13.63 -4.96 -26.04
N VAL A 625 -12.57 -5.12 -26.83
CA VAL A 625 -11.33 -5.76 -26.36
C VAL A 625 -10.73 -5.01 -25.17
N SER A 626 -10.71 -3.68 -25.21
CA SER A 626 -10.25 -2.86 -24.08
C SER A 626 -11.11 -3.06 -22.83
N GLU A 627 -12.44 -3.08 -22.98
CA GLU A 627 -13.38 -3.35 -21.88
C GLU A 627 -13.25 -4.76 -21.30
N LEU A 628 -13.12 -5.80 -22.13
CA LEU A 628 -12.90 -7.17 -21.68
C LEU A 628 -11.65 -7.26 -20.79
N ARG A 629 -10.54 -6.68 -21.25
CA ARG A 629 -9.27 -6.62 -20.49
C ARG A 629 -9.41 -5.88 -19.17
N ARG A 630 -10.03 -4.69 -19.18
CA ARG A 630 -10.29 -3.90 -17.97
C ARG A 630 -11.10 -4.69 -16.94
N ASN A 631 -12.02 -5.54 -17.41
CA ASN A 631 -12.86 -6.43 -16.60
C ASN A 631 -12.30 -7.85 -16.37
N ARG A 632 -11.01 -8.08 -16.64
CA ARG A 632 -10.31 -9.38 -16.45
C ARG A 632 -10.91 -10.54 -17.25
N ILE A 633 -11.55 -10.25 -18.37
CA ILE A 633 -12.14 -11.24 -19.27
C ILE A 633 -11.13 -11.53 -20.38
N GLN A 634 -10.83 -12.81 -20.59
CA GLN A 634 -9.92 -13.25 -21.65
C GLN A 634 -10.63 -14.20 -22.60
N PHE A 635 -10.69 -13.81 -23.88
CA PHE A 635 -11.19 -14.64 -24.97
C PHE A 635 -10.14 -14.75 -26.06
N ASN A 636 -9.88 -15.97 -26.54
CA ASN A 636 -8.96 -16.17 -27.66
C ASN A 636 -9.45 -15.44 -28.91
N GLU A 637 -10.77 -15.40 -29.12
CA GLU A 637 -11.43 -14.70 -30.21
C GLU A 637 -11.15 -13.19 -30.20
N ALA A 638 -11.08 -12.59 -29.00
CA ALA A 638 -10.74 -11.17 -28.82
C ALA A 638 -9.30 -10.87 -29.21
N LEU A 639 -8.35 -11.70 -28.75
CA LEU A 639 -6.94 -11.58 -29.13
C LEU A 639 -6.74 -11.73 -30.65
N GLN A 640 -7.38 -12.72 -31.27
CA GLN A 640 -7.30 -12.93 -32.72
C GLN A 640 -7.90 -11.76 -33.50
N ARG A 641 -9.01 -11.19 -33.01
CA ARG A 641 -9.66 -10.04 -33.62
C ARG A 641 -8.77 -8.80 -33.56
N ILE A 642 -8.22 -8.44 -32.40
CA ILE A 642 -7.38 -7.25 -32.27
C ILE A 642 -6.07 -7.39 -33.04
N LEU A 643 -5.49 -8.59 -33.09
CA LEU A 643 -4.32 -8.90 -33.89
C LEU A 643 -4.59 -8.68 -35.40
N THR A 644 -5.75 -9.12 -35.89
CA THR A 644 -6.17 -8.90 -37.28
C THR A 644 -6.37 -7.42 -37.60
N LEU A 645 -6.95 -6.65 -36.67
CA LEU A 645 -7.11 -5.20 -36.83
C LEU A 645 -5.76 -4.47 -36.84
N ALA A 646 -4.87 -4.80 -35.91
CA ALA A 646 -3.55 -4.18 -35.80
C ALA A 646 -2.63 -4.42 -37.00
N LYS A 647 -2.85 -5.50 -37.77
CA LYS A 647 -2.17 -5.73 -39.06
C LYS A 647 -2.52 -4.69 -40.13
N ASN A 648 -3.71 -4.08 -40.04
CA ASN A 648 -4.27 -3.19 -41.07
C ASN A 648 -4.48 -1.74 -40.59
N ASP A 649 -4.53 -1.51 -39.28
CA ASP A 649 -4.74 -0.20 -38.67
C ASP A 649 -3.80 0.01 -37.47
N ALA A 650 -2.86 0.94 -37.61
CA ALA A 650 -1.91 1.28 -36.56
C ALA A 650 -2.59 1.78 -35.27
N LYS A 651 -3.82 2.27 -35.34
CA LYS A 651 -4.59 2.71 -34.16
C LYS A 651 -4.95 1.55 -33.23
N ALA A 652 -4.96 0.31 -33.71
CA ALA A 652 -5.20 -0.88 -32.89
C ALA A 652 -3.95 -1.41 -32.17
N LEU A 653 -2.75 -0.90 -32.50
CA LEU A 653 -1.48 -1.35 -31.89
C LEU A 653 -1.43 -1.16 -30.37
N PRO A 654 -1.86 -0.04 -29.78
CA PRO A 654 -1.86 0.12 -28.32
C PRO A 654 -2.71 -0.93 -27.60
N GLU A 655 -3.90 -1.25 -28.13
CA GLU A 655 -4.78 -2.26 -27.54
C GLU A 655 -4.24 -3.69 -27.72
N LEU A 656 -3.59 -3.98 -28.85
CA LEU A 656 -2.89 -5.26 -29.04
C LEU A 656 -1.76 -5.45 -28.00
N VAL A 657 -0.92 -4.43 -27.80
CA VAL A 657 0.19 -4.46 -26.82
C VAL A 657 -0.36 -4.71 -25.42
N ALA A 658 -1.41 -3.98 -25.07
CA ALA A 658 -2.12 -4.10 -23.81
C ALA A 658 -2.68 -5.51 -23.56
N GLU A 659 -3.28 -6.13 -24.58
CA GLU A 659 -3.82 -7.49 -24.49
C GLU A 659 -2.70 -8.53 -24.33
N LEU A 660 -1.62 -8.40 -25.10
CA LEU A 660 -0.46 -9.29 -25.02
C LEU A 660 0.33 -9.17 -23.70
N ALA A 661 0.27 -8.01 -23.03
CA ALA A 661 0.90 -7.80 -21.73
C ALA A 661 0.37 -8.77 -20.66
N VAL A 662 -0.90 -9.17 -20.77
CA VAL A 662 -1.60 -10.04 -19.82
C VAL A 662 -1.89 -11.45 -20.36
N ALA A 663 -1.57 -11.70 -21.63
CA ALA A 663 -1.71 -13.01 -22.25
C ALA A 663 -0.73 -14.03 -21.64
N ALA A 664 -1.17 -15.29 -21.53
CA ALA A 664 -0.33 -16.39 -21.04
C ALA A 664 0.84 -16.71 -21.98
N ALA A 665 0.64 -16.49 -23.28
CA ALA A 665 1.66 -16.68 -24.31
C ALA A 665 1.58 -15.54 -25.35
N VAL A 666 2.74 -15.22 -25.94
CA VAL A 666 2.85 -14.21 -27.00
C VAL A 666 2.84 -14.92 -28.35
N PRO A 667 1.82 -14.72 -29.21
CA PRO A 667 1.77 -15.32 -30.54
C PRO A 667 2.96 -14.88 -31.41
N ALA A 668 3.57 -15.81 -32.14
CA ALA A 668 4.75 -15.52 -32.96
C ALA A 668 4.48 -14.45 -34.04
N ASP A 669 3.28 -14.42 -34.61
CA ASP A 669 2.88 -13.44 -35.62
C ASP A 669 2.57 -12.04 -35.06
N SER A 670 2.54 -11.88 -33.73
CA SER A 670 2.45 -10.57 -33.07
C SER A 670 3.82 -9.89 -32.88
N ILE A 671 4.92 -10.65 -32.92
CA ILE A 671 6.28 -10.15 -32.68
C ILE A 671 6.66 -9.01 -33.64
N PRO A 672 6.40 -9.09 -34.97
CA PRO A 672 6.71 -7.99 -35.88
C PRO A 672 5.96 -6.69 -35.54
N LEU A 673 4.70 -6.79 -35.09
CA LEU A 673 3.89 -5.64 -34.69
C LEU A 673 4.40 -5.04 -33.38
N LEU A 674 4.78 -5.88 -32.41
CA LEU A 674 5.41 -5.43 -31.16
C LEU A 674 6.74 -4.73 -31.42
N ALA A 675 7.55 -5.26 -32.33
CA ALA A 675 8.82 -4.65 -32.73
C ALA A 675 8.59 -3.32 -33.46
N GLN A 676 7.56 -3.23 -34.30
CA GLN A 676 7.11 -1.95 -34.90
C GLN A 676 6.72 -0.94 -33.81
N VAL A 677 5.96 -1.33 -32.79
CA VAL A 677 5.61 -0.45 -31.67
C VAL A 677 6.85 0.01 -30.92
N ALA A 678 7.75 -0.92 -30.56
CA ALA A 678 8.99 -0.59 -29.87
C ALA A 678 9.86 0.39 -30.67
N ARG A 679 9.80 0.36 -32.01
CA ARG A 679 10.51 1.28 -32.92
C ARG A 679 9.80 2.59 -33.22
N SER A 680 8.50 2.67 -32.98
CA SER A 680 7.69 3.84 -33.34
C SER A 680 8.03 5.07 -32.49
N LYS A 681 8.22 6.22 -33.13
CA LYS A 681 8.37 7.52 -32.45
C LYS A 681 7.03 8.20 -32.18
N ASP A 682 5.96 7.72 -32.83
CA ASP A 682 4.65 8.36 -32.82
C ASP A 682 3.73 7.82 -31.70
N LEU A 683 4.17 6.77 -31.00
CA LEU A 683 3.42 6.13 -29.92
C LEU A 683 3.89 6.58 -28.54
N ASP A 684 2.96 6.57 -27.59
CA ASP A 684 3.20 6.95 -26.20
C ASP A 684 4.32 6.11 -25.55
N ALA A 685 5.11 6.75 -24.69
CA ALA A 685 6.23 6.13 -24.00
C ALA A 685 5.80 4.93 -23.14
N SER A 686 4.60 4.97 -22.56
CA SER A 686 4.02 3.87 -21.79
C SER A 686 3.70 2.66 -22.67
N VAL A 687 3.13 2.89 -23.86
CA VAL A 687 2.85 1.82 -24.84
C VAL A 687 4.15 1.19 -25.33
N THR A 688 5.17 2.01 -25.58
CA THR A 688 6.53 1.53 -25.91
C THR A 688 7.09 0.65 -24.80
N ALA A 689 7.06 1.11 -23.55
CA ALA A 689 7.60 0.35 -22.41
C ALA A 689 6.85 -0.97 -22.17
N GLN A 690 5.53 -1.00 -22.39
CA GLN A 690 4.73 -2.22 -22.35
C GLN A 690 5.11 -3.19 -23.48
N ALA A 691 5.31 -2.69 -24.71
CA ALA A 691 5.75 -3.54 -25.81
C ALA A 691 7.10 -4.20 -25.53
N VAL A 692 8.05 -3.46 -24.93
CA VAL A 692 9.33 -4.02 -24.45
C VAL A 692 9.10 -5.12 -23.42
N ALA A 693 8.21 -4.90 -22.46
CA ALA A 693 7.89 -5.92 -21.45
C ALA A 693 7.24 -7.18 -22.04
N VAL A 694 6.46 -7.06 -23.12
CA VAL A 694 5.92 -8.20 -23.87
C VAL A 694 7.01 -8.91 -24.65
N LEU A 695 7.82 -8.16 -25.42
CA LEU A 695 8.93 -8.71 -26.22
C LEU A 695 9.94 -9.46 -25.35
N ALA A 696 10.21 -8.97 -24.15
CA ALA A 696 11.13 -9.61 -23.20
C ALA A 696 10.68 -11.01 -22.74
N LYS A 697 9.40 -11.38 -22.93
CA LYS A 697 8.89 -12.74 -22.70
C LYS A 697 9.17 -13.69 -23.88
N THR A 698 9.59 -13.17 -25.02
CA THR A 698 9.76 -13.92 -26.27
C THR A 698 11.22 -14.30 -26.50
N ASP A 699 11.45 -15.35 -27.29
CA ASP A 699 12.78 -15.75 -27.74
C ASP A 699 13.08 -15.20 -29.14
N SER A 700 13.00 -13.88 -29.28
CA SER A 700 13.12 -13.19 -30.57
C SER A 700 14.35 -12.29 -30.61
N ALA A 701 15.24 -12.53 -31.58
CA ALA A 701 16.38 -11.67 -31.85
C ALA A 701 15.93 -10.27 -32.29
N ASP A 702 14.94 -10.18 -33.20
CA ASP A 702 14.37 -8.90 -33.62
C ASP A 702 13.69 -8.17 -32.45
N GLY A 703 12.97 -8.91 -31.61
CA GLY A 703 12.36 -8.36 -30.40
C GLY A 703 13.38 -7.83 -29.40
N SER A 704 14.52 -8.50 -29.28
CA SER A 704 15.64 -8.05 -28.43
C SER A 704 16.29 -6.77 -28.97
N LEU A 705 16.52 -6.67 -30.28
CA LEU A 705 17.03 -5.44 -30.90
C LEU A 705 16.04 -4.28 -30.76
N ALA A 706 14.76 -4.52 -31.09
CA ALA A 706 13.71 -3.52 -30.96
C ALA A 706 13.58 -3.01 -29.51
N SER A 707 13.81 -3.89 -28.52
CA SER A 707 13.82 -3.52 -27.10
C SER A 707 14.99 -2.59 -26.73
N LEU A 708 16.19 -2.86 -27.25
CA LEU A 708 17.34 -1.96 -27.07
C LEU A 708 17.11 -0.60 -27.72
N GLU A 709 16.54 -0.57 -28.93
CA GLU A 709 16.17 0.65 -29.65
C GLU A 709 15.14 1.48 -28.88
N ALA A 710 14.12 0.81 -28.33
CA ALA A 710 13.11 1.45 -27.49
C ALA A 710 13.72 2.05 -26.22
N ILE A 711 14.57 1.30 -25.50
CA ILE A 711 15.25 1.79 -24.28
C ILE A 711 16.15 2.98 -24.61
N ALA A 712 16.87 2.95 -25.73
CA ALA A 712 17.68 4.06 -26.19
C ALA A 712 16.85 5.32 -26.42
N ARG A 713 15.74 5.20 -27.17
CA ARG A 713 14.82 6.31 -27.45
C ARG A 713 14.18 6.87 -26.18
N LEU A 714 13.69 6.01 -25.28
CA LEU A 714 13.12 6.44 -24.00
C LEU A 714 14.14 7.20 -23.14
N GLY A 715 15.44 6.95 -23.35
CA GLY A 715 16.54 7.69 -22.72
C GLY A 715 16.79 9.09 -23.27
N GLU A 716 16.25 9.44 -24.45
CA GLU A 716 16.34 10.78 -25.04
C GLU A 716 15.31 11.76 -24.45
N ILE A 717 14.28 11.24 -23.76
CA ILE A 717 13.26 12.05 -23.10
C ILE A 717 13.91 12.81 -21.93
N ALA A 718 13.75 14.13 -21.91
CA ALA A 718 14.35 14.98 -20.88
C ALA A 718 13.80 14.67 -19.48
N GLY A 719 14.71 14.45 -18.52
CA GLY A 719 14.38 14.17 -17.11
C GLY A 719 14.26 12.68 -16.78
N PRO A 720 13.92 12.33 -15.53
CA PRO A 720 13.68 10.94 -15.13
C PRO A 720 12.44 10.37 -15.82
N SER A 721 12.59 9.32 -16.64
CA SER A 721 11.46 8.61 -17.25
C SER A 721 11.17 7.30 -16.51
N LYS A 722 9.98 7.22 -15.89
CA LYS A 722 9.49 5.98 -15.24
C LYS A 722 9.32 4.84 -16.27
N GLU A 723 8.96 5.19 -17.49
CA GLU A 723 8.72 4.27 -18.62
C GLU A 723 10.02 3.62 -19.08
N ARG A 724 11.11 4.39 -19.14
CA ARG A 724 12.45 3.86 -19.40
C ARG A 724 12.86 2.87 -18.32
N ASP A 725 12.72 3.24 -17.06
CA ASP A 725 13.11 2.38 -15.94
C ASP A 725 12.27 1.08 -15.90
N ARG A 726 10.98 1.16 -16.26
CA ARG A 726 10.10 -0.02 -16.47
C ARG A 726 10.58 -0.90 -17.63
N ALA A 727 10.87 -0.31 -18.79
CA ALA A 727 11.35 -1.04 -19.97
C ALA A 727 12.68 -1.75 -19.69
N MET A 728 13.64 -1.03 -19.07
CA MET A 728 14.93 -1.58 -18.64
C MET A 728 14.74 -2.72 -17.62
N GLY A 729 13.90 -2.50 -16.61
CA GLY A 729 13.60 -3.48 -15.59
C GLY A 729 12.97 -4.75 -16.15
N ALA A 730 12.07 -4.63 -17.13
CA ALA A 730 11.44 -5.77 -17.79
C ALA A 730 12.44 -6.52 -18.69
N PHE A 731 13.20 -5.81 -19.51
CA PHE A 731 14.11 -6.41 -20.49
C PHE A 731 15.36 -7.03 -19.86
N PHE A 732 16.11 -6.28 -19.05
CA PHE A 732 17.39 -6.77 -18.51
C PHE A 732 17.23 -7.87 -17.45
N ASN A 733 16.08 -7.93 -16.77
CA ASN A 733 15.81 -9.00 -15.80
C ASN A 733 15.09 -10.21 -16.42
N ALA A 734 14.72 -10.18 -17.71
CA ALA A 734 14.00 -11.26 -18.34
C ALA A 734 14.86 -12.53 -18.47
N PRO A 735 14.33 -13.73 -18.15
CA PRO A 735 15.07 -14.98 -18.32
C PRO A 735 15.62 -15.14 -19.73
N LYS A 736 14.80 -14.84 -20.75
CA LYS A 736 15.11 -14.96 -22.19
C LYS A 736 16.23 -14.06 -22.71
N LEU A 737 16.73 -13.11 -21.91
CA LEU A 737 17.89 -12.31 -22.27
C LEU A 737 19.12 -13.19 -22.60
N GLU A 738 19.32 -14.30 -21.88
CA GLU A 738 20.50 -15.15 -22.08
C GLU A 738 20.52 -15.86 -23.45
N SER A 739 19.35 -16.08 -24.07
CA SER A 739 19.21 -16.69 -25.39
C SER A 739 19.88 -15.86 -26.51
N HIS A 740 20.13 -14.56 -26.27
CA HIS A 740 20.59 -13.61 -27.28
C HIS A 740 21.98 -13.03 -26.97
N HIS A 741 22.82 -13.73 -26.19
CA HIS A 741 24.14 -13.18 -25.79
C HIS A 741 25.03 -12.84 -26.99
N LEU A 742 25.10 -13.70 -28.02
CA LEU A 742 25.93 -13.48 -29.21
C LEU A 742 25.50 -12.22 -29.98
N LEU A 743 24.18 -11.97 -30.00
CA LEU A 743 23.61 -10.77 -30.59
C LEU A 743 24.07 -9.51 -29.84
N PHE A 744 24.05 -9.53 -28.50
CA PHE A 744 24.52 -8.41 -27.70
C PHE A 744 26.03 -8.19 -27.80
N GLU A 745 26.81 -9.26 -27.89
CA GLU A 745 28.26 -9.16 -28.12
C GLU A 745 28.54 -8.46 -29.46
N ALA A 746 27.92 -8.93 -30.55
CA ALA A 746 28.07 -8.34 -31.88
C ALA A 746 27.58 -6.88 -31.94
N GLU A 747 26.50 -6.55 -31.24
CA GLU A 747 25.99 -5.17 -31.19
C GLU A 747 26.88 -4.25 -30.35
N ALA A 748 27.43 -4.75 -29.23
CA ALA A 748 28.37 -4.00 -28.39
C ALA A 748 29.70 -3.71 -29.10
N GLU A 749 30.08 -4.50 -30.12
CA GLU A 749 31.25 -4.22 -30.97
C GLU A 749 31.04 -3.03 -31.93
N LYS A 750 29.80 -2.66 -32.24
CA LYS A 750 29.45 -1.52 -33.09
C LYS A 750 29.54 -0.20 -32.32
N SER A 751 30.72 0.06 -31.75
CA SER A 751 31.00 1.22 -30.92
C SER A 751 30.62 2.53 -31.62
N GLY A 752 29.96 3.44 -30.89
CA GLY A 752 29.49 4.72 -31.42
C GLY A 752 28.06 4.71 -31.97
N THR A 753 27.42 3.53 -32.03
CA THR A 753 25.97 3.45 -32.30
C THR A 753 25.15 3.70 -31.04
N PRO A 754 23.89 4.18 -31.15
CA PRO A 754 23.00 4.34 -29.99
C PRO A 754 22.72 3.04 -29.22
N LEU A 755 22.82 1.88 -29.89
CA LEU A 755 22.50 0.56 -29.33
C LEU A 755 23.67 -0.07 -28.57
N ALA A 756 24.91 0.14 -29.01
CA ALA A 756 26.08 -0.55 -28.46
C ALA A 756 26.23 -0.40 -26.93
N LYS A 757 25.93 0.79 -26.38
CA LYS A 757 25.90 1.01 -24.93
C LYS A 757 24.89 0.11 -24.21
N TRP A 758 23.70 -0.07 -24.78
CA TRP A 758 22.64 -0.89 -24.17
C TRP A 758 22.89 -2.38 -24.37
N ALA A 759 23.59 -2.76 -25.43
CA ALA A 759 24.12 -4.11 -25.58
C ALA A 759 25.16 -4.44 -24.49
N ASP A 760 26.08 -3.51 -24.18
CA ASP A 760 26.97 -3.65 -23.00
C ASP A 760 26.20 -3.73 -21.69
N ALA A 761 25.10 -2.99 -21.54
CA ALA A 761 24.22 -3.11 -20.36
C ALA A 761 23.59 -4.50 -20.23
N ALA A 762 23.19 -5.13 -21.34
CA ALA A 762 22.71 -6.51 -21.36
C ALA A 762 23.83 -7.49 -20.93
N LEU A 763 25.03 -7.36 -21.50
CA LEU A 763 26.19 -8.19 -21.14
C LEU A 763 26.58 -8.02 -19.66
N LEU A 764 26.58 -6.78 -19.13
CA LEU A 764 26.86 -6.49 -17.72
C LEU A 764 25.84 -7.21 -16.83
N THR A 765 24.57 -7.17 -17.21
CA THR A 765 23.51 -7.85 -16.47
C THR A 765 23.71 -9.37 -16.49
N LEU A 766 23.96 -9.96 -17.67
CA LEU A 766 24.21 -11.40 -17.82
C LEU A 766 25.45 -11.85 -17.03
N SER A 767 26.54 -11.08 -17.06
CA SER A 767 27.79 -11.41 -16.36
C SER A 767 27.66 -11.46 -14.83
N ALA A 768 26.69 -10.74 -14.25
CA ALA A 768 26.45 -10.69 -12.81
C ALA A 768 25.24 -11.53 -12.36
N ARG A 769 24.56 -12.23 -13.27
CA ARG A 769 23.43 -13.09 -12.91
C ARG A 769 23.88 -14.23 -12.00
N LYS A 770 23.07 -14.48 -10.96
CA LYS A 770 23.23 -15.61 -10.03
C LYS A 770 22.46 -16.86 -10.49
N THR A 771 21.54 -16.69 -11.44
CA THR A 771 20.66 -17.71 -12.00
C THR A 771 20.81 -17.74 -13.53
N GLY A 772 20.58 -18.88 -14.17
CA GLY A 772 20.76 -19.06 -15.62
C GLY A 772 22.01 -19.88 -15.98
N GLY A 773 22.31 -19.98 -17.27
CA GLY A 773 23.42 -20.79 -17.78
C GLY A 773 24.80 -20.21 -17.42
N PRO A 774 25.75 -21.01 -16.87
CA PRO A 774 27.09 -20.51 -16.55
C PRO A 774 27.86 -20.03 -17.78
N GLU A 775 27.57 -20.61 -18.94
CA GLU A 775 28.15 -20.26 -20.24
C GLU A 775 27.84 -18.82 -20.65
N SER A 776 26.56 -18.40 -20.61
CA SER A 776 26.16 -17.03 -20.97
C SER A 776 26.85 -15.98 -20.08
N ARG A 777 27.00 -16.29 -18.79
CA ARG A 777 27.69 -15.43 -17.82
C ARG A 777 29.18 -15.30 -18.14
N GLU A 778 29.85 -16.43 -18.40
CA GLU A 778 31.28 -16.47 -18.70
C GLU A 778 31.60 -15.78 -20.03
N LEU A 779 30.81 -16.06 -21.07
CA LEU A 779 30.96 -15.41 -22.38
C LEU A 779 30.70 -13.91 -22.29
N SER A 780 29.67 -13.48 -21.56
CA SER A 780 29.41 -12.05 -21.34
C SER A 780 30.55 -11.36 -20.58
N ALA A 781 31.09 -11.99 -19.54
CA ALA A 781 32.23 -11.46 -18.80
C ALA A 781 33.47 -11.34 -19.71
N LYS A 782 33.74 -12.37 -20.53
CA LYS A 782 34.85 -12.38 -21.50
C LYS A 782 34.71 -11.27 -22.54
N ALA A 783 33.51 -11.08 -23.09
CA ALA A 783 33.22 -10.01 -24.05
C ALA A 783 33.46 -8.62 -23.44
N LEU A 784 33.02 -8.41 -22.19
CA LEU A 784 33.24 -7.17 -21.47
C LEU A 784 34.71 -6.94 -21.11
N ASP A 785 35.46 -7.97 -20.73
CA ASP A 785 36.90 -7.86 -20.45
C ASP A 785 37.71 -7.54 -21.71
N ALA A 786 37.36 -8.15 -22.84
CA ALA A 786 37.92 -7.79 -24.14
C ALA A 786 37.60 -6.34 -24.48
N GLY A 787 36.35 -5.93 -24.25
CA GLY A 787 35.89 -4.56 -24.42
C GLY A 787 36.64 -3.53 -23.57
N TRP A 788 36.87 -3.86 -22.29
CA TRP A 788 37.54 -2.99 -21.34
C TRP A 788 38.99 -2.65 -21.75
N ARG A 789 39.62 -3.46 -22.62
CA ARG A 789 40.97 -3.19 -23.15
C ARG A 789 40.98 -2.10 -24.22
N ASN A 790 39.87 -1.85 -24.91
CA ASN A 790 39.73 -0.78 -25.89
C ASN A 790 39.23 0.51 -25.21
N PRO A 791 39.92 1.67 -25.32
CA PRO A 791 39.50 2.90 -24.64
C PRO A 791 38.09 3.39 -25.00
N GLY A 792 37.70 3.31 -26.28
CA GLY A 792 36.37 3.72 -26.73
C GLY A 792 35.26 2.82 -26.18
N ARG A 793 35.47 1.51 -26.21
CA ARG A 793 34.52 0.55 -25.62
C ARG A 793 34.53 0.59 -24.09
N ARG A 794 35.66 0.88 -23.43
CA ARG A 794 35.74 1.11 -21.98
C ARG A 794 34.87 2.29 -21.55
N LEU A 795 34.93 3.40 -22.27
CA LEU A 795 34.04 4.54 -22.05
C LEU A 795 32.56 4.14 -22.21
N GLN A 796 32.23 3.34 -23.23
CA GLN A 796 30.89 2.82 -23.45
C GLN A 796 30.40 1.95 -22.28
N ILE A 797 31.22 1.01 -21.81
CA ILE A 797 30.91 0.15 -20.66
C ILE A 797 30.70 0.98 -19.39
N LEU A 798 31.53 2.00 -19.14
CA LEU A 798 31.35 2.90 -17.98
C LEU A 798 30.00 3.62 -18.00
N LYS A 799 29.57 4.13 -19.17
CA LYS A 799 28.24 4.74 -19.31
C LYS A 799 27.13 3.74 -19.00
N ALA A 800 27.24 2.51 -19.52
CA ALA A 800 26.30 1.43 -19.25
C ALA A 800 26.23 1.09 -17.75
N VAL A 801 27.38 0.96 -17.07
CA VAL A 801 27.48 0.75 -15.61
C VAL A 801 26.73 1.83 -14.84
N GLY A 802 26.90 3.09 -15.21
CA GLY A 802 26.21 4.22 -14.58
C GLY A 802 24.69 4.20 -14.78
N ASP A 803 24.23 3.87 -15.99
CA ASP A 803 22.80 3.90 -16.34
C ASP A 803 22.02 2.74 -15.70
N ILE A 804 22.58 1.54 -15.62
CA ILE A 804 21.94 0.39 -14.94
C ILE A 804 22.30 0.25 -13.46
N ARG A 805 23.11 1.18 -12.93
CA ARG A 805 23.63 1.18 -11.55
C ARG A 805 24.34 -0.12 -11.16
N HIS A 806 25.19 -0.63 -12.04
CA HIS A 806 25.86 -1.92 -11.87
C HIS A 806 26.99 -1.86 -10.81
N THR A 807 26.78 -2.47 -9.65
CA THR A 807 27.75 -2.44 -8.54
C THR A 807 28.92 -3.42 -8.70
N GLY A 808 28.78 -4.46 -9.54
CA GLY A 808 29.84 -5.46 -9.78
C GLY A 808 31.12 -4.89 -10.40
N TYR A 809 31.07 -3.67 -10.96
CA TYR A 809 32.20 -2.99 -11.59
C TYR A 809 32.84 -1.93 -10.69
N ALA A 810 32.46 -1.82 -9.40
CA ALA A 810 32.93 -0.77 -8.51
C ALA A 810 34.47 -0.61 -8.50
N ASP A 811 35.22 -1.70 -8.42
CA ASP A 811 36.69 -1.67 -8.45
C ASP A 811 37.24 -1.16 -9.80
N LYS A 812 36.65 -1.62 -10.92
CA LYS A 812 37.03 -1.17 -12.27
C LYS A 812 36.71 0.32 -12.48
N VAL A 813 35.60 0.80 -11.95
CA VAL A 813 35.20 2.23 -11.97
C VAL A 813 36.18 3.08 -11.17
N LEU A 814 36.53 2.65 -9.96
CA LEU A 814 37.49 3.36 -9.11
C LEU A 814 38.89 3.40 -9.74
N ALA A 815 39.34 2.30 -10.34
CA ALA A 815 40.61 2.25 -11.06
C ALA A 815 40.63 3.17 -12.30
N ALA A 816 39.49 3.33 -12.97
CA ALA A 816 39.36 4.19 -14.14
C ALA A 816 39.39 5.70 -13.81
N LEU A 817 39.41 6.11 -12.53
CA LEU A 817 39.60 7.52 -12.15
C LEU A 817 40.94 8.09 -12.63
N ASP A 818 41.96 7.22 -12.72
CA ASP A 818 43.32 7.54 -13.15
C ASP A 818 43.61 7.07 -14.59
N ASP A 819 42.56 6.82 -15.40
CA ASP A 819 42.72 6.33 -16.77
C ASP A 819 43.47 7.36 -17.66
N PRO A 820 44.44 6.93 -18.49
CA PRO A 820 45.15 7.84 -19.40
C PRO A 820 44.23 8.53 -20.42
N ASP A 821 43.08 7.93 -20.74
CA ASP A 821 42.05 8.58 -21.54
C ASP A 821 41.19 9.50 -20.66
N LYS A 822 41.27 10.80 -20.91
CA LYS A 822 40.55 11.83 -20.14
C LYS A 822 39.04 11.66 -20.19
N ALA A 823 38.48 11.14 -21.27
CA ALA A 823 37.04 10.90 -21.39
C ALA A 823 36.60 9.73 -20.51
N VAL A 824 37.41 8.68 -20.43
CA VAL A 824 37.20 7.54 -19.52
C VAL A 824 37.28 8.00 -18.07
N ALA A 825 38.32 8.76 -17.71
CA ALA A 825 38.49 9.27 -16.35
C ALA A 825 37.36 10.22 -15.93
N ALA A 826 36.87 11.07 -16.84
CA ALA A 826 35.73 11.93 -16.59
C ALA A 826 34.44 11.13 -16.37
N GLU A 827 34.18 10.11 -17.17
CA GLU A 827 32.98 9.28 -16.99
C GLU A 827 33.07 8.41 -15.73
N ALA A 828 34.25 7.89 -15.37
CA ALA A 828 34.46 7.18 -14.13
C ALA A 828 34.07 8.04 -12.91
N LYS A 829 34.43 9.33 -12.90
CA LYS A 829 34.00 10.30 -11.86
C LYS A 829 32.48 10.43 -11.80
N ASN A 830 31.80 10.53 -12.94
CA ASN A 830 30.35 10.59 -13.01
C ASN A 830 29.70 9.33 -12.41
N VAL A 831 30.24 8.15 -12.74
CA VAL A 831 29.73 6.86 -12.25
C VAL A 831 29.97 6.71 -10.74
N VAL A 832 31.13 7.14 -10.22
CA VAL A 832 31.39 7.18 -8.76
C VAL A 832 30.33 7.98 -8.01
N LEU A 833 29.94 9.15 -8.53
CA LEU A 833 28.89 9.98 -7.95
C LEU A 833 27.52 9.29 -8.02
N LYS A 834 27.15 8.72 -9.18
CA LYS A 834 25.89 7.99 -9.37
C LYS A 834 25.76 6.80 -8.42
N LEU A 835 26.84 6.04 -8.23
CA LEU A 835 26.88 4.82 -7.41
C LEU A 835 27.25 5.07 -5.95
N LYS A 836 27.63 6.30 -5.58
CA LYS A 836 28.12 6.67 -4.24
C LYS A 836 29.31 5.81 -3.78
N LEU A 837 30.24 5.51 -4.69
CA LEU A 837 31.42 4.69 -4.37
C LEU A 837 32.40 5.48 -3.50
N LYS A 838 33.03 4.81 -2.52
CA LYS A 838 34.09 5.38 -1.67
C LYS A 838 35.44 4.78 -2.05
N GLN A 839 36.43 5.63 -2.27
CA GLN A 839 37.81 5.19 -2.48
C GLN A 839 38.40 4.81 -1.11
N VAL A 840 38.69 3.53 -0.91
CA VAL A 840 39.47 3.08 0.26
C VAL A 840 40.93 3.34 -0.05
N THR A 841 41.58 4.23 0.70
CA THR A 841 43.01 4.56 0.55
C THR A 841 43.87 3.35 0.87
N ARG A 842 44.75 2.97 -0.06
CA ARG A 842 45.82 1.96 0.14
C ARG A 842 46.78 2.40 1.25
N ASP A 843 47.26 1.45 2.05
CA ASP A 843 48.28 1.71 3.07
C ASP A 843 49.63 2.06 2.41
N ALA A 844 50.38 3.01 2.98
CA ALA A 844 51.63 3.54 2.39
C ALA A 844 52.89 2.75 2.80
N GLY A 845 52.73 1.60 3.44
CA GLY A 845 53.82 0.77 3.95
C GLY A 845 54.64 0.05 2.86
N PRO A 846 55.79 -0.54 3.23
CA PRO A 846 56.59 -1.33 2.31
C PRO A 846 55.81 -2.56 1.82
N VAL A 847 55.87 -2.79 0.51
CA VAL A 847 55.21 -3.90 -0.18
C VAL A 847 56.03 -5.18 0.02
N ILE A 848 55.38 -6.25 0.47
CA ILE A 848 56.05 -7.48 0.91
C ILE A 848 56.76 -8.22 -0.22
N GLY A 849 56.30 -8.09 -1.47
CA GLY A 849 56.96 -8.70 -2.63
C GLY A 849 58.34 -8.12 -2.97
N LYS A 850 58.76 -7.04 -2.30
CA LYS A 850 60.10 -6.43 -2.42
C LYS A 850 61.01 -6.76 -1.23
N MET A 851 60.59 -7.65 -0.35
CA MET A 851 61.28 -8.01 0.89
C MET A 851 61.59 -9.51 0.88
N GLU A 852 62.65 -9.91 1.59
CA GLU A 852 62.94 -11.33 1.81
C GLU A 852 61.85 -11.94 2.71
N ILE A 853 61.43 -13.19 2.43
CA ILE A 853 60.34 -13.88 3.16
C ILE A 853 60.58 -13.87 4.67
N LYS A 854 61.83 -14.10 5.12
CA LYS A 854 62.21 -14.07 6.54
C LYS A 854 61.96 -12.71 7.20
N ASP A 855 62.15 -11.61 6.46
CA ASP A 855 61.99 -10.25 6.96
C ASP A 855 60.51 -9.87 6.98
N VAL A 856 59.73 -10.34 6.00
CA VAL A 856 58.27 -10.21 5.99
C VAL A 856 57.68 -10.92 7.22
N ILE A 857 58.04 -12.18 7.45
CA ILE A 857 57.56 -12.98 8.60
C ILE A 857 57.93 -12.28 9.92
N ALA A 858 59.18 -11.83 10.07
CA ALA A 858 59.64 -11.13 11.28
C ALA A 858 58.83 -9.85 11.58
N GLN A 859 58.37 -9.14 10.55
CA GLN A 859 57.58 -7.92 10.69
C GLN A 859 56.08 -8.19 10.92
N VAL A 860 55.46 -9.12 10.18
CA VAL A 860 54.02 -9.40 10.32
C VAL A 860 53.67 -10.12 11.62
N VAL A 861 54.62 -10.82 12.23
CA VAL A 861 54.46 -11.38 13.58
C VAL A 861 54.35 -10.28 14.65
N LYS A 862 54.98 -9.13 14.42
CA LYS A 862 54.97 -7.97 15.33
C LYS A 862 53.89 -6.94 14.99
N THR A 863 53.16 -7.13 13.89
CA THR A 863 52.20 -6.17 13.35
C THR A 863 50.79 -6.71 13.45
N ARG A 864 49.88 -5.90 14.00
CA ARG A 864 48.43 -6.12 13.89
C ARG A 864 47.88 -5.27 12.74
N GLY A 865 46.99 -5.85 11.95
CA GLY A 865 46.22 -5.19 10.90
C GLY A 865 44.74 -5.11 11.24
N ASP A 866 43.97 -4.61 10.29
CA ASP A 866 42.51 -4.48 10.39
C ASP A 866 41.84 -5.74 9.85
N VAL A 867 40.95 -6.35 10.64
CA VAL A 867 40.26 -7.61 10.32
C VAL A 867 39.27 -7.42 9.17
N ALA A 868 38.56 -6.30 9.10
CA ALA A 868 37.60 -6.01 8.03
C ALA A 868 38.33 -5.78 6.70
N LEU A 869 39.48 -5.10 6.73
CA LEU A 869 40.37 -5.01 5.58
C LEU A 869 40.91 -6.40 5.21
N GLY A 870 41.31 -7.22 6.18
CA GLY A 870 41.75 -8.60 5.96
C GLY A 870 40.73 -9.47 5.24
N GLU A 871 39.44 -9.37 5.60
CA GLU A 871 38.33 -10.06 4.93
C GLU A 871 38.16 -9.60 3.48
N GLN A 872 38.28 -8.28 3.23
CA GLN A 872 38.25 -7.73 1.87
C GLN A 872 39.44 -8.22 1.04
N LEU A 873 40.63 -8.25 1.63
CA LEU A 873 41.84 -8.74 0.99
C LEU A 873 41.77 -10.24 0.69
N PHE A 874 41.16 -11.04 1.56
CA PHE A 874 40.90 -12.47 1.31
C PHE A 874 40.06 -12.68 0.04
N THR A 875 39.10 -11.80 -0.22
CA THR A 875 38.31 -11.83 -1.45
C THR A 875 39.11 -11.29 -2.65
N ARG A 876 39.80 -10.15 -2.49
CA ARG A 876 40.56 -9.49 -3.57
C ARG A 876 41.75 -10.30 -4.07
N GLN A 877 42.45 -10.98 -3.17
CA GLN A 877 43.54 -11.90 -3.51
C GLN A 877 43.04 -13.27 -3.95
N THR A 878 41.73 -13.42 -4.21
CA THR A 878 41.13 -14.64 -4.78
C THR A 878 41.24 -15.87 -3.87
N CYS A 879 41.56 -15.69 -2.58
CA CYS A 879 41.62 -16.80 -1.62
C CYS A 879 40.25 -17.51 -1.47
N VAL A 880 39.15 -16.76 -1.57
CA VAL A 880 37.77 -17.27 -1.56
C VAL A 880 37.43 -18.21 -2.72
N ALA A 881 38.19 -18.15 -3.82
CA ALA A 881 37.98 -19.05 -4.95
C ALA A 881 38.38 -20.49 -4.59
N CYS A 882 39.41 -20.66 -3.76
CA CYS A 882 40.00 -21.96 -3.46
C CYS A 882 39.79 -22.42 -2.01
N HIS A 883 39.52 -21.52 -1.06
CA HIS A 883 39.37 -21.86 0.35
C HIS A 883 37.93 -21.77 0.85
N THR A 884 37.60 -22.65 1.78
CA THR A 884 36.31 -22.71 2.46
C THR A 884 36.47 -22.17 3.88
N THR A 885 35.64 -21.21 4.29
CA THR A 885 35.75 -20.54 5.60
C THR A 885 34.58 -20.85 6.55
N ALA A 886 33.47 -21.38 6.05
CA ALA A 886 32.31 -21.78 6.84
C ALA A 886 31.93 -23.25 6.60
N GLN A 887 31.43 -23.94 7.63
CA GLN A 887 31.12 -25.38 7.54
C GLN A 887 29.96 -25.72 6.60
N ASN A 888 29.07 -24.76 6.33
CA ASN A 888 27.93 -24.93 5.43
C ASN A 888 28.28 -24.71 3.94
N GLN A 889 29.55 -24.42 3.62
CA GLN A 889 30.01 -24.25 2.25
C GLN A 889 30.63 -25.56 1.73
N PRO A 890 30.44 -25.90 0.44
CA PRO A 890 31.16 -27.01 -0.20
C PRO A 890 32.68 -26.85 -0.03
N GLN A 891 33.36 -27.92 0.37
CA GLN A 891 34.79 -27.90 0.62
C GLN A 891 35.57 -27.88 -0.70
N LYS A 892 36.23 -26.76 -1.00
CA LYS A 892 37.07 -26.59 -2.20
C LYS A 892 38.49 -27.09 -1.94
N GLY A 893 39.29 -26.27 -1.25
CA GLY A 893 40.60 -26.57 -0.69
C GLY A 893 40.55 -26.74 0.83
N PRO A 894 41.67 -26.53 1.55
CA PRO A 894 41.70 -26.63 3.01
C PRO A 894 40.65 -25.73 3.67
N TYR A 895 39.90 -26.30 4.60
CA TYR A 895 38.98 -25.56 5.45
C TYR A 895 39.78 -24.66 6.39
N LEU A 896 39.49 -23.36 6.37
CA LEU A 896 40.25 -22.37 7.14
C LEU A 896 39.60 -21.99 8.48
N GLY A 897 38.39 -22.47 8.77
CA GLY A 897 37.69 -22.08 10.01
C GLY A 897 38.33 -22.59 11.30
N ASN A 898 39.28 -23.54 11.23
CA ASN A 898 40.11 -23.96 12.35
C ASN A 898 41.61 -23.68 12.12
N ILE A 899 41.97 -22.88 11.13
CA ILE A 899 43.37 -22.78 10.66
C ILE A 899 44.33 -22.27 11.75
N ALA A 900 43.88 -21.35 12.60
CA ALA A 900 44.67 -20.80 13.70
C ALA A 900 44.84 -21.76 14.89
N GLN A 901 44.10 -22.87 14.91
CA GLN A 901 44.34 -23.98 15.84
C GLN A 901 45.43 -24.93 15.32
N THR A 902 45.59 -25.00 14.00
CA THR A 902 46.54 -25.89 13.30
C THR A 902 47.92 -25.26 13.11
N TYR A 903 47.99 -23.99 12.73
CA TYR A 903 49.24 -23.27 12.46
C TYR A 903 49.32 -21.97 13.25
N LYS A 904 50.51 -21.65 13.77
CA LYS A 904 50.81 -20.35 14.38
C LYS A 904 51.06 -19.30 13.31
N ARG A 905 50.88 -18.02 13.64
CA ARG A 905 51.04 -16.88 12.73
C ARG A 905 52.30 -16.91 11.84
N PRO A 906 53.51 -17.27 12.33
CA PRO A 906 54.70 -17.37 11.48
C PRO A 906 54.58 -18.48 10.42
N GLU A 907 54.00 -19.61 10.78
CA GLU A 907 53.80 -20.78 9.90
C GLU A 907 52.71 -20.50 8.86
N LEU A 908 51.65 -19.77 9.26
CA LEU A 908 50.62 -19.27 8.35
C LEU A 908 51.19 -18.28 7.34
N ALA A 909 51.98 -17.32 7.81
CA ALA A 909 52.64 -16.35 6.95
C ALA A 909 53.58 -17.04 5.96
N GLU A 910 54.38 -18.00 6.42
CA GLU A 910 55.28 -18.77 5.56
C GLU A 910 54.53 -19.60 4.52
N SER A 911 53.46 -20.29 4.92
CA SER A 911 52.65 -21.10 4.00
C SER A 911 51.97 -20.26 2.90
N ILE A 912 51.69 -18.99 3.18
CA ILE A 912 51.11 -18.06 2.20
C ILE A 912 52.19 -17.45 1.29
N LEU A 913 53.37 -17.16 1.83
CA LEU A 913 54.49 -16.57 1.09
C LEU A 913 55.22 -17.59 0.20
N ASP A 914 55.30 -18.84 0.66
CA ASP A 914 55.95 -19.96 -0.03
C ASP A 914 55.05 -21.22 -0.03
N PRO A 915 53.96 -21.22 -0.83
CA PRO A 915 52.97 -22.31 -0.84
C PRO A 915 53.52 -23.65 -1.33
N ASN A 916 54.68 -23.67 -1.98
CA ASN A 916 55.31 -24.89 -2.49
C ASN A 916 56.23 -25.55 -1.45
N LYS A 917 56.60 -24.83 -0.38
CA LYS A 917 57.48 -25.35 0.68
C LYS A 917 56.88 -26.54 1.43
N THR A 918 55.59 -26.50 1.70
CA THR A 918 54.84 -27.58 2.35
C THR A 918 53.41 -27.57 1.84
N ILE A 919 53.00 -28.64 1.17
CA ILE A 919 51.63 -28.79 0.68
C ILE A 919 50.82 -29.57 1.72
N ALA A 920 49.66 -29.04 2.12
CA ALA A 920 48.81 -29.67 3.12
C ALA A 920 48.40 -31.09 2.73
N GLN A 921 48.47 -32.02 3.69
CA GLN A 921 48.09 -33.42 3.49
C GLN A 921 46.63 -33.51 2.99
N GLY A 922 46.41 -34.27 1.92
CA GLY A 922 45.10 -34.38 1.25
C GLY A 922 44.81 -33.32 0.19
N PHE A 923 45.70 -32.32 0.02
CA PHE A 923 45.56 -31.26 -0.99
C PHE A 923 46.74 -31.22 -1.98
N VAL A 924 47.46 -32.32 -2.12
CA VAL A 924 48.48 -32.47 -3.16
C VAL A 924 47.78 -32.60 -4.51
N THR A 925 48.13 -31.72 -5.45
CA THR A 925 47.54 -31.71 -6.79
C THR A 925 47.98 -32.95 -7.56
N ASN A 926 47.00 -33.75 -8.01
CA ASN A 926 47.21 -34.88 -8.89
C ASN A 926 46.59 -34.58 -10.25
N VAL A 927 47.32 -34.90 -11.31
CA VAL A 927 46.85 -34.87 -12.70
C VAL A 927 46.63 -36.30 -13.17
N PHE A 928 45.40 -36.59 -13.58
CA PHE A 928 45.01 -37.86 -14.15
C PHE A 928 44.75 -37.71 -15.64
N THR A 929 45.45 -38.50 -16.45
CA THR A 929 45.18 -38.68 -17.88
C THR A 929 44.44 -39.99 -18.06
N LEU A 930 43.23 -39.95 -18.61
CA LEU A 930 42.43 -41.12 -18.93
C LEU A 930 42.82 -41.69 -20.30
N LYS A 931 42.48 -42.95 -20.55
CA LYS A 931 42.76 -43.65 -21.83
C LYS A 931 42.07 -43.03 -23.05
N ASP A 932 40.99 -42.27 -22.84
CA ASP A 932 40.26 -41.54 -23.89
C ASP A 932 40.88 -40.17 -24.23
N GLY A 933 41.99 -39.80 -23.56
CA GLY A 933 42.68 -38.54 -23.74
C GLY A 933 42.23 -37.42 -22.81
N THR A 934 41.21 -37.64 -21.97
CA THR A 934 40.75 -36.63 -21.00
C THR A 934 41.80 -36.41 -19.90
N VAL A 935 42.09 -35.15 -19.58
CA VAL A 935 43.02 -34.76 -18.52
C VAL A 935 42.28 -33.98 -17.44
N ASN A 936 42.39 -34.41 -16.19
CA ASN A 936 41.77 -33.74 -15.03
C ASN A 936 42.79 -33.54 -13.91
N ALA A 937 42.75 -32.36 -13.28
CA ALA A 937 43.61 -32.01 -12.15
C ALA A 937 42.78 -31.73 -10.90
N GLY A 938 43.23 -32.22 -9.75
CA GLY A 938 42.52 -32.00 -8.47
C GLY A 938 43.14 -32.74 -7.30
N PHE A 939 42.39 -32.83 -6.20
CA PHE A 939 42.80 -33.48 -4.95
C PHE A 939 42.15 -34.85 -4.83
N VAL A 940 42.93 -35.87 -4.49
CA VAL A 940 42.38 -37.22 -4.25
C VAL A 940 41.69 -37.22 -2.89
N VAL A 941 40.36 -37.33 -2.89
CA VAL A 941 39.53 -37.32 -1.67
C VAL A 941 39.14 -38.73 -1.22
N ARG A 942 39.18 -39.71 -2.14
CA ARG A 942 38.97 -41.13 -1.85
C ARG A 942 39.73 -41.99 -2.85
N GLU A 943 40.42 -43.02 -2.37
CA GLU A 943 41.15 -43.98 -3.17
C GLU A 943 40.85 -45.39 -2.67
N GLY A 944 40.38 -46.27 -3.56
CA GLY A 944 40.07 -47.67 -3.26
C GLY A 944 40.46 -48.58 -4.43
N ALA A 945 40.33 -49.90 -4.25
CA ALA A 945 40.83 -50.89 -5.21
C ALA A 945 40.25 -50.74 -6.63
N GLU A 946 39.00 -50.28 -6.76
CA GLU A 946 38.30 -50.19 -8.05
C GLU A 946 38.15 -48.76 -8.58
N GLY A 947 38.28 -47.73 -7.73
CA GLY A 947 38.04 -46.34 -8.15
C GLY A 947 38.74 -45.27 -7.32
N ILE A 948 38.98 -44.13 -7.96
CA ILE A 948 39.62 -42.93 -7.40
C ILE A 948 38.66 -41.76 -7.57
N THR A 949 38.35 -41.05 -6.48
CA THR A 949 37.54 -39.83 -6.49
C THR A 949 38.46 -38.61 -6.40
N LEU A 950 38.37 -37.75 -7.41
CA LEU A 950 39.11 -36.50 -7.54
C LEU A 950 38.17 -35.31 -7.29
N ARG A 951 38.57 -34.36 -6.44
CA ARG A 951 37.86 -33.10 -6.26
C ARG A 951 38.63 -31.96 -6.93
N ASN A 952 37.95 -31.17 -7.77
CA ASN A 952 38.55 -30.00 -8.41
C ASN A 952 38.35 -28.71 -7.58
N VAL A 953 38.97 -27.60 -8.02
CA VAL A 953 38.88 -26.29 -7.34
C VAL A 953 37.46 -25.69 -7.33
N ALA A 954 36.56 -26.19 -8.16
CA ALA A 954 35.14 -25.82 -8.17
C ALA A 954 34.29 -26.64 -7.16
N ALA A 955 34.94 -27.42 -6.29
CA ALA A 955 34.32 -28.37 -5.36
C ALA A 955 33.48 -29.48 -6.04
N GLN A 956 33.75 -29.77 -7.31
CA GLN A 956 33.12 -30.90 -8.00
C GLN A 956 33.95 -32.16 -7.78
N GLU A 957 33.28 -33.24 -7.42
CA GLU A 957 33.89 -34.57 -7.30
C GLU A 957 33.59 -35.41 -8.53
N VAL A 958 34.62 -36.02 -9.09
CA VAL A 958 34.50 -36.97 -10.20
C VAL A 958 35.19 -38.26 -9.78
N THR A 959 34.51 -39.39 -9.96
CA THR A 959 35.07 -40.71 -9.67
C THR A 959 35.43 -41.41 -10.97
N TYR A 960 36.68 -41.88 -11.06
CA TYR A 960 37.20 -42.66 -12.17
C TYR A 960 37.46 -44.09 -11.72
N ASN A 961 37.22 -45.09 -12.58
CA ASN A 961 37.71 -46.43 -12.30
C ASN A 961 39.21 -46.50 -12.54
N VAL A 962 39.93 -47.25 -11.70
CA VAL A 962 41.40 -47.39 -11.82
C VAL A 962 41.82 -47.89 -13.21
N LYS A 963 41.01 -48.78 -13.81
CA LYS A 963 41.27 -49.36 -15.14
C LYS A 963 41.25 -48.35 -16.30
N ASP A 964 40.59 -47.20 -16.12
CA ASP A 964 40.39 -46.18 -17.16
C ASP A 964 41.51 -45.10 -17.12
N ILE A 965 42.34 -45.12 -16.08
CA ILE A 965 43.46 -44.19 -15.89
C ILE A 965 44.67 -44.68 -16.69
N ALA A 966 45.18 -43.84 -17.58
CA ALA A 966 46.39 -44.11 -18.37
C ALA A 966 47.66 -43.62 -17.66
N LYS A 967 47.58 -42.46 -16.99
CA LYS A 967 48.72 -41.85 -16.26
C LYS A 967 48.22 -41.08 -15.04
N ARG A 968 48.91 -41.22 -13.91
CA ARG A 968 48.80 -40.35 -12.73
C ARG A 968 50.11 -39.62 -12.55
N GLU A 969 50.03 -38.31 -12.34
CA GLU A 969 51.17 -37.47 -12.05
C GLU A 969 50.88 -36.61 -10.84
N THR A 970 51.77 -36.61 -9.87
CA THR A 970 51.67 -35.76 -8.68
C THR A 970 52.50 -34.52 -8.92
N LEU A 971 51.88 -33.34 -8.88
CA LEU A 971 52.58 -32.09 -9.13
C LEU A 971 53.38 -31.68 -7.88
N PRO A 972 54.65 -31.26 -8.04
CA PRO A 972 55.45 -30.74 -6.94
C PRO A 972 55.01 -29.33 -6.50
N THR A 973 54.13 -28.68 -7.28
CA THR A 973 53.63 -27.33 -7.04
C THR A 973 52.22 -27.35 -6.47
N SER A 974 52.00 -26.52 -5.45
CA SER A 974 50.68 -26.22 -4.91
C SER A 974 49.77 -25.58 -5.95
N ILE A 975 48.46 -25.79 -5.82
CA ILE A 975 47.48 -25.03 -6.60
C ILE A 975 47.36 -23.59 -6.12
N MET A 976 47.84 -23.29 -4.90
CA MET A 976 47.94 -21.92 -4.41
C MET A 976 49.13 -21.24 -5.10
N PRO A 977 48.90 -20.20 -5.94
CA PRO A 977 49.97 -19.62 -6.73
C PRO A 977 51.01 -18.91 -5.85
N PRO A 978 52.33 -19.07 -6.12
CA PRO A 978 53.34 -18.27 -5.46
C PRO A 978 53.17 -16.79 -5.82
N GLY A 979 53.44 -15.92 -4.85
CA GLY A 979 53.38 -14.46 -5.05
C GLY A 979 51.99 -13.83 -5.00
N LEU A 980 50.95 -14.59 -4.59
CA LEU A 980 49.55 -14.12 -4.49
C LEU A 980 49.39 -12.84 -3.65
N VAL A 981 50.23 -12.69 -2.63
CA VAL A 981 50.19 -11.56 -1.69
C VAL A 981 51.28 -10.52 -1.95
N ASN A 982 52.09 -10.66 -3.01
CA ASN A 982 53.26 -9.81 -3.25
C ASN A 982 52.94 -8.33 -3.41
N SER A 983 51.70 -7.98 -3.75
CA SER A 983 51.23 -6.60 -3.90
C SER A 983 50.80 -5.94 -2.59
N LEU A 984 50.73 -6.69 -1.49
CA LEU A 984 50.28 -6.18 -0.18
C LEU A 984 51.41 -5.47 0.58
N THR A 985 51.06 -4.49 1.41
CA THR A 985 51.98 -3.98 2.43
C THR A 985 52.12 -4.95 3.61
N VAL A 986 53.14 -4.75 4.46
CA VAL A 986 53.30 -5.51 5.71
C VAL A 986 52.05 -5.45 6.59
N ARG A 987 51.39 -4.28 6.70
CA ARG A 987 50.18 -4.11 7.52
C ARG A 987 48.94 -4.71 6.86
N GLU A 988 48.82 -4.61 5.54
CA GLU A 988 47.74 -5.29 4.79
C GLU A 988 47.84 -6.81 4.92
N PHE A 989 49.06 -7.36 4.82
CA PHE A 989 49.28 -8.79 5.00
C PHE A 989 49.06 -9.22 6.46
N ALA A 990 49.45 -8.40 7.44
CA ALA A 990 49.10 -8.62 8.83
C ALA A 990 47.57 -8.63 9.06
N GLY A 991 46.81 -7.76 8.38
CA GLY A 991 45.35 -7.74 8.42
C GLY A 991 44.72 -9.01 7.84
N LEU A 992 45.26 -9.52 6.72
CA LEU A 992 44.85 -10.81 6.17
C LEU A 992 45.09 -11.96 7.16
N LEU A 993 46.25 -11.97 7.84
CA LEU A 993 46.54 -12.96 8.88
C LEU A 993 45.62 -12.82 10.10
N ASP A 994 45.31 -11.59 10.54
CA ASP A 994 44.36 -11.34 11.64
C ASP A 994 42.93 -11.79 11.28
N TYR A 995 42.51 -11.64 10.02
CA TYR A 995 41.25 -12.21 9.55
C TYR A 995 41.26 -13.74 9.64
N LEU A 996 42.30 -14.41 9.14
CA LEU A 996 42.42 -15.87 9.22
C LEU A 996 42.44 -16.37 10.67
N GLU A 997 43.08 -15.63 11.58
CA GLU A 997 43.04 -15.90 13.03
C GLU A 997 41.62 -15.76 13.60
N SER A 998 40.89 -14.72 13.17
CA SER A 998 39.52 -14.46 13.63
C SER A 998 38.51 -15.53 13.20
N LEU A 999 38.77 -16.27 12.11
CA LEU A 999 37.90 -17.34 11.64
C LEU A 999 37.74 -18.46 12.68
N ALA A 1000 38.77 -18.71 13.49
CA ALA A 1000 38.75 -19.71 14.55
C ALA A 1000 38.01 -19.28 15.83
N ALA A 1001 37.68 -17.98 15.96
CA ALA A 1001 37.04 -17.41 17.14
C ALA A 1001 35.50 -17.31 17.03
N LYS A 1002 34.92 -17.53 15.84
CA LYS A 1002 33.47 -17.60 15.63
C LYS A 1002 32.98 -19.01 15.99
N LYS A 1003 32.36 -19.17 17.16
CA LYS A 1003 31.55 -20.36 17.49
C LYS A 1003 30.17 -20.26 16.84
#